data_AF-A0A6B0RTX5-F1
#
_entry.id   AF-A0A6B0RTX5-F1
#
_cell.length_a   1.000
_cell.length_b   1.000
_cell.length_c   1.000
_cell.angle_alpha   90.00
_cell.angle_beta   90.00
_cell.angle_gamma   90.00
#
_symmetry.space_group_name_H-M   'P 1'
#
loop_
_entity.id
_entity.type
_entity.pdbx_description
1 polymer ?
#
loop_
_entity_poly.entity_id
_entity_poly.type
_entity_poly.pdbx_seq_one_letter_code
_entity_poly.pdbx_strand_id
1 'polypeptide(L)'
;MAFNDILLQLGGVGRFQKIQVILLTLPLLLTFLHNTLQNFTAAIPTHHCRPPADTNLSEDGDLEAWLPRDGQGRPESCLLFTSPQRGPPFPNGTETNGTGATEPCPHGWIYDNSTFPSTIVTEWDLVCTRKTLLQLSQSIFMAGILVGSLMSGIMADRLGRLKVLTWSYLLLVVSGTCTAFALNFSAYCICRFLSGMAVSGASSSSMILSLEWLPIHARPSLGLLLGFVPSLGQLFLAGMAYTLPHWRHLQLLVSLPLFITFVYSRFFVESALWHSSLGNLDLTLKALQRVAQINGKQKEGAKLSVELLQMSLQKGQAQPSMLQMLRSPALRQLFFCIVPLWSILLFSLYGMVMSLQSFEINIYLAQVFFMIVDPPFYFLGFLATKSLGRKRTQTASLLLSGVFIVTCAMIPLDHIFLRITMAVIGKGCLIGSINCLFMYVGELYPTVMRQRGVNVTNCLANIGSILSPLVGMTSDLYPSLPLFIYGGVLVAACPITAPLPETRGLPLPNTLQDLERSWKRSWGAPRTLDPEPRRDQLAMQQAEPPSPRDSVGRAGDQEGTLTPTIPIHLQPLHDGLNQAAGQMDKRDAKRKGLPPLLHPATMNTSAPPAVSPNITVLAPGKGPWQVAFIGITTGLLSLATVTGNLLVLISFKVNTELKTVNNYFLLSLACADLIIGTFSMNLYTTYLLMGHWALGTLACDLWLALDYVASNASVMNLLLISFDRYFSVTRPLSYRAKRTPRRAALMIGLAWLVSFVLWAPAILFWQYLVGERTVLAGQCYIQFLSQPIITFGTAMAAFYLPVTVMCALYWRIYRETENRARELAALQGSETPGKGGGSSSSSERSQPGAEGSPETPPGRCCRCCRTPRLLQAYSWKEEEEEDEGSMESLTSSEGEEPGSEVVIKMPMVDPEAQAPAKQPPRSSPNTVKRPTRKGRERAGKGQKPRGKEQLAKRKTFSLVKEKKAARTLSAILLAFILTWTPYNIMVLVSTFCKDCVPETLWELGYWLCYVNSTINPMCYALCNKAFRDTFRLLLLCRWDKRRWRKIPKRPGSVHRTPSRQC
;
A
#
# COMPACT_ATOMS: atom_id res chain seq x y z
N MET A 1 3.15 29.40 -14.51
CA MET A 1 2.79 28.07 -15.05
C MET A 1 3.82 27.56 -16.06
N ALA A 2 4.21 28.40 -17.04
CA ALA A 2 5.01 28.04 -18.22
C ALA A 2 6.13 26.99 -18.10
N PHE A 3 6.97 26.98 -17.04
CA PHE A 3 8.04 25.96 -16.92
C PHE A 3 7.51 24.50 -16.88
N ASN A 4 6.34 24.27 -16.28
CA ASN A 4 5.68 22.95 -16.34
C ASN A 4 5.33 22.57 -17.79
N ASP A 5 4.97 23.55 -18.61
CA ASP A 5 4.44 23.37 -19.95
C ASP A 5 5.59 23.12 -20.95
N ILE A 6 6.75 23.75 -20.70
CA ILE A 6 8.04 23.40 -21.31
C ILE A 6 8.41 21.93 -20.98
N LEU A 7 8.35 21.52 -19.70
CA LEU A 7 8.62 20.12 -19.32
C LEU A 7 7.66 19.12 -20.00
N LEU A 8 6.41 19.49 -20.25
CA LEU A 8 5.44 18.66 -20.98
C LEU A 8 5.82 18.52 -22.46
N GLN A 9 6.20 19.60 -23.14
CA GLN A 9 6.70 19.56 -24.53
C GLN A 9 7.94 18.66 -24.66
N LEU A 10 8.92 18.83 -23.75
CA LEU A 10 10.16 18.05 -23.69
C LEU A 10 9.98 16.58 -23.22
N GLY A 11 8.76 16.04 -23.26
CA GLY A 11 8.44 14.63 -23.08
C GLY A 11 7.78 14.26 -21.74
N GLY A 12 7.51 15.23 -20.86
CA GLY A 12 6.84 15.02 -19.58
C GLY A 12 7.63 14.09 -18.66
N VAL A 13 7.07 12.91 -18.36
CA VAL A 13 7.78 11.86 -17.60
C VAL A 13 8.58 10.99 -18.58
N GLY A 14 9.62 11.58 -19.16
CA GLY A 14 10.46 10.99 -20.21
C GLY A 14 11.39 9.85 -19.73
N ARG A 15 12.51 9.67 -20.43
CA ARG A 15 13.59 8.77 -20.00
C ARG A 15 14.45 9.43 -18.92
N PHE A 16 14.82 10.70 -19.12
CA PHE A 16 15.60 11.48 -18.17
C PHE A 16 14.94 11.52 -16.78
N GLN A 17 13.68 11.94 -16.71
CA GLN A 17 12.95 12.06 -15.44
C GLN A 17 12.88 10.74 -14.67
N LYS A 18 12.74 9.60 -15.37
CA LYS A 18 12.70 8.27 -14.73
C LYS A 18 14.07 7.87 -14.18
N ILE A 19 15.13 8.05 -14.96
CA ILE A 19 16.51 7.73 -14.55
C ILE A 19 16.92 8.61 -13.37
N GLN A 20 16.71 9.93 -13.46
CA GLN A 20 17.00 10.90 -12.41
C GLN A 20 16.29 10.55 -11.10
N VAL A 21 14.98 10.23 -11.15
CA VAL A 21 14.20 9.86 -9.95
C VAL A 21 14.69 8.54 -9.35
N ILE A 22 14.93 7.50 -10.14
CA ILE A 22 15.39 6.20 -9.62
C ILE A 22 16.75 6.34 -8.95
N LEU A 23 17.70 7.03 -9.58
CA LEU A 23 19.04 7.26 -9.05
C LEU A 23 19.08 8.20 -7.84
N LEU A 24 18.08 9.08 -7.65
CA LEU A 24 17.91 9.86 -6.41
C LEU A 24 17.15 9.09 -5.31
N THR A 25 16.33 8.10 -5.67
CA THR A 25 15.54 7.30 -4.72
C THR A 25 16.35 6.18 -4.07
N LEU A 26 17.28 5.56 -4.80
CA LEU A 26 18.16 4.52 -4.27
C LEU A 26 19.02 4.98 -3.06
N PRO A 27 19.74 6.12 -3.11
CA PRO A 27 20.55 6.57 -1.98
C PRO A 27 19.72 7.14 -0.83
N LEU A 28 18.49 7.62 -1.10
CA LEU A 28 17.56 8.01 -0.02
C LEU A 28 17.32 6.83 0.93
N LEU A 29 17.16 5.61 0.40
CA LEU A 29 17.02 4.40 1.22
C LEU A 29 18.20 4.22 2.19
N LEU A 30 19.44 4.38 1.69
CA LEU A 30 20.65 4.32 2.51
C LEU A 30 20.69 5.42 3.58
N THR A 31 20.27 6.65 3.25
CA THR A 31 20.21 7.73 4.25
C THR A 31 19.19 7.48 5.38
N PHE A 32 18.09 6.76 5.10
CA PHE A 32 17.12 6.37 6.14
C PHE A 32 17.64 5.27 7.08
N LEU A 33 18.60 4.44 6.67
CA LEU A 33 19.25 3.46 7.55
C LEU A 33 19.87 4.17 8.77
N HIS A 34 20.64 5.24 8.55
CA HIS A 34 21.32 6.00 9.60
C HIS A 34 20.40 6.60 10.69
N ASN A 35 19.12 6.83 10.38
CA ASN A 35 18.13 7.36 11.34
C ASN A 35 17.73 6.33 12.40
N THR A 36 17.67 5.04 12.02
CA THR A 36 17.24 3.95 12.90
C THR A 36 18.36 2.97 13.26
N LEU A 37 19.56 3.15 12.69
CA LEU A 37 20.78 2.39 12.98
C LEU A 37 21.06 2.24 14.48
N GLN A 38 20.78 3.29 15.26
CA GLN A 38 20.98 3.29 16.70
C GLN A 38 20.13 2.24 17.44
N ASN A 39 18.98 1.81 16.90
CA ASN A 39 18.16 0.76 17.51
C ASN A 39 18.96 -0.55 17.71
N PHE A 40 19.90 -0.84 16.80
CA PHE A 40 20.74 -2.04 16.84
C PHE A 40 22.15 -1.76 17.39
N THR A 41 22.81 -0.65 16.99
CA THR A 41 24.16 -0.34 17.52
C THR A 41 24.15 0.01 19.01
N ALA A 42 23.00 0.43 19.54
CA ALA A 42 22.72 0.67 20.95
C ALA A 42 21.73 -0.34 21.54
N ALA A 43 21.77 -1.60 21.09
CA ALA A 43 21.15 -2.69 21.83
C ALA A 43 21.80 -2.83 23.21
N ILE A 44 20.97 -2.94 24.25
CA ILE A 44 21.38 -3.26 25.61
C ILE A 44 21.20 -4.78 25.78
N PRO A 45 22.26 -5.60 25.78
CA PRO A 45 22.15 -7.02 26.14
C PRO A 45 21.83 -7.18 27.63
N THR A 46 21.36 -8.38 27.99
CA THR A 46 21.21 -8.81 29.38
C THR A 46 22.54 -8.69 30.11
N HIS A 47 22.52 -8.14 31.33
CA HIS A 47 23.72 -7.85 32.11
C HIS A 47 23.48 -7.99 33.61
N HIS A 48 24.58 -8.14 34.34
CA HIS A 48 24.63 -8.17 35.79
C HIS A 48 25.93 -7.52 36.29
N CYS A 49 25.99 -7.16 37.57
CA CYS A 49 27.22 -6.65 38.17
C CYS A 49 28.33 -7.71 38.15
N ARG A 50 29.58 -7.28 37.96
CA ARG A 50 30.75 -8.15 38.11
C ARG A 50 31.11 -8.31 39.60
N PRO A 51 31.26 -9.54 40.13
CA PRO A 51 31.76 -9.77 41.49
C PRO A 51 33.23 -9.31 41.68
N PRO A 52 33.74 -9.25 42.91
CA PRO A 52 35.16 -8.99 43.20
C PRO A 52 36.09 -10.00 42.54
N ALA A 53 37.31 -9.56 42.19
CA ALA A 53 38.28 -10.35 41.43
C ALA A 53 38.76 -11.64 42.13
N ASP A 54 38.66 -11.70 43.46
CA ASP A 54 39.05 -12.86 44.28
C ASP A 54 37.97 -13.97 44.31
N THR A 55 36.87 -13.81 43.55
CA THR A 55 35.78 -14.78 43.47
C THR A 55 36.09 -15.86 42.42
N ASN A 56 36.12 -17.14 42.81
CA ASN A 56 36.28 -18.26 41.88
C ASN A 56 35.00 -18.48 41.04
N LEU A 57 34.90 -17.79 39.91
CA LEU A 57 33.81 -17.92 38.92
C LEU A 57 33.74 -19.29 38.20
N SER A 58 34.40 -20.33 38.73
CA SER A 58 34.45 -21.68 38.19
C SER A 58 33.55 -22.69 38.90
N GLU A 59 32.92 -22.32 40.02
CA GLU A 59 31.94 -23.17 40.72
C GLU A 59 30.51 -22.70 40.47
N ASP A 60 29.68 -23.60 39.92
CA ASP A 60 28.26 -23.36 39.64
C ASP A 60 27.49 -23.06 40.94
N GLY A 61 27.14 -21.79 41.13
CA GLY A 61 26.37 -21.28 42.28
C GLY A 61 27.01 -20.07 42.96
N ASP A 62 28.34 -19.91 42.88
CA ASP A 62 29.02 -18.85 43.62
C ASP A 62 28.74 -17.45 43.03
N LEU A 63 28.53 -17.35 41.72
CA LEU A 63 28.04 -16.14 41.05
C LEU A 63 26.62 -15.75 41.49
N GLU A 64 25.74 -16.72 41.72
CA GLU A 64 24.35 -16.42 42.14
C GLU A 64 24.29 -15.85 43.57
N ALA A 65 25.23 -16.23 44.45
CA ALA A 65 25.30 -15.71 45.82
C ALA A 65 25.58 -14.20 45.91
N TRP A 66 26.13 -13.58 44.86
CA TRP A 66 26.39 -12.14 44.81
C TRP A 66 25.26 -11.31 44.18
N LEU A 67 24.29 -11.95 43.52
CA LEU A 67 23.30 -11.27 42.68
C LEU A 67 21.92 -11.23 43.36
N PRO A 68 21.42 -10.04 43.79
CA PRO A 68 20.03 -9.90 44.22
C PRO A 68 19.07 -10.29 43.09
N ARG A 69 17.91 -10.87 43.43
CA ARG A 69 16.89 -11.27 42.46
C ARG A 69 15.68 -10.34 42.51
N ASP A 70 15.16 -9.99 41.34
CA ASP A 70 13.94 -9.21 41.18
C ASP A 70 12.69 -10.00 41.64
N GLY A 71 11.54 -9.30 41.69
CA GLY A 71 10.25 -9.92 42.03
C GLY A 71 9.73 -10.98 41.05
N GLN A 72 10.51 -11.31 39.99
CA GLN A 72 10.24 -12.38 39.02
C GLN A 72 11.33 -13.48 39.08
N GLY A 73 12.27 -13.41 40.04
CA GLY A 73 13.32 -14.40 40.28
C GLY A 73 14.57 -14.25 39.40
N ARG A 74 14.69 -13.20 38.59
CA ARG A 74 15.85 -12.93 37.73
C ARG A 74 16.90 -12.09 38.46
N PRO A 75 18.20 -12.24 38.20
CA PRO A 75 19.22 -11.37 38.81
C PRO A 75 19.02 -9.90 38.39
N GLU A 76 19.10 -8.98 39.35
CA GLU A 76 19.01 -7.54 39.09
C GLU A 76 20.27 -7.02 38.39
N SER A 77 20.08 -6.27 37.31
CA SER A 77 21.18 -5.92 36.40
C SER A 77 22.10 -4.78 36.88
N CYS A 78 21.77 -4.13 37.99
CA CYS A 78 22.39 -2.88 38.46
C CYS A 78 22.82 -2.85 39.94
N LEU A 79 22.55 -3.93 40.70
CA LEU A 79 22.89 -4.04 42.12
C LEU A 79 23.66 -5.34 42.39
N LEU A 80 24.62 -5.27 43.30
CA LEU A 80 25.46 -6.37 43.79
C LEU A 80 25.24 -6.45 45.31
N PHE A 81 25.23 -7.65 45.91
CA PHE A 81 25.35 -7.74 47.37
C PHE A 81 26.77 -7.38 47.83
N THR A 82 26.92 -6.66 48.93
CA THR A 82 28.24 -6.34 49.52
C THR A 82 28.93 -7.57 50.12
N SER A 83 28.22 -8.69 50.28
CA SER A 83 28.74 -9.97 50.75
C SER A 83 27.92 -11.15 50.19
N PRO A 84 28.56 -12.30 49.89
CA PRO A 84 27.90 -13.41 49.21
C PRO A 84 26.87 -14.12 50.10
N GLN A 85 25.63 -14.17 49.64
CA GLN A 85 24.49 -14.78 50.33
C GLN A 85 24.43 -16.29 50.08
N ARG A 86 25.31 -17.06 50.72
CA ARG A 86 25.31 -18.53 50.64
C ARG A 86 24.33 -19.15 51.65
N GLY A 87 23.12 -19.51 51.21
CA GLY A 87 22.15 -20.25 52.03
C GLY A 87 20.85 -20.60 51.29
N PRO A 88 20.05 -21.56 51.80
CA PRO A 88 18.72 -21.85 51.26
C PRO A 88 17.72 -20.73 51.58
N PRO A 89 16.64 -20.56 50.80
CA PRO A 89 15.63 -19.53 51.07
C PRO A 89 14.94 -19.79 52.43
N PHE A 90 14.98 -18.78 53.32
CA PHE A 90 14.50 -18.88 54.70
C PHE A 90 13.02 -19.31 54.80
N PRO A 91 12.71 -20.46 55.43
CA PRO A 91 11.33 -20.85 55.68
C PRO A 91 10.79 -20.17 56.94
N ASN A 92 9.87 -19.21 56.77
CA ASN A 92 9.08 -18.55 57.80
C ASN A 92 9.87 -17.82 58.92
N GLY A 93 10.16 -16.53 58.72
CA GLY A 93 10.59 -15.62 59.78
C GLY A 93 10.14 -14.18 59.52
N THR A 94 9.47 -13.56 60.49
CA THR A 94 9.04 -12.14 60.41
C THR A 94 10.14 -11.20 60.88
N GLU A 95 11.25 -11.13 60.12
CA GLU A 95 12.31 -10.13 60.32
C GLU A 95 12.51 -9.31 59.04
N THR A 96 12.13 -8.03 59.08
CA THR A 96 12.06 -7.15 57.90
C THR A 96 13.40 -6.59 57.44
N ASN A 97 14.51 -7.01 58.05
CA ASN A 97 15.87 -6.50 57.79
C ASN A 97 16.80 -7.55 57.14
N GLY A 98 16.27 -8.70 56.70
CA GLY A 98 17.04 -9.80 56.11
C GLY A 98 17.53 -9.60 54.66
N THR A 99 17.29 -8.44 54.05
CA THR A 99 17.88 -8.10 52.74
C THR A 99 19.35 -7.73 52.94
N GLY A 100 20.27 -8.60 52.51
CA GLY A 100 21.71 -8.29 52.49
C GLY A 100 21.98 -6.95 51.79
N ALA A 101 22.88 -6.15 52.36
CA ALA A 101 23.12 -4.79 51.86
C ALA A 101 23.59 -4.83 50.38
N THR A 102 22.94 -4.02 49.53
CA THR A 102 23.24 -3.93 48.11
C THR A 102 23.94 -2.63 47.75
N GLU A 103 24.85 -2.69 46.79
CA GLU A 103 25.56 -1.54 46.24
C GLU A 103 25.53 -1.50 44.71
N PRO A 104 25.69 -0.32 44.07
CA PRO A 104 25.79 -0.21 42.61
C PRO A 104 27.12 -0.79 42.11
N CYS A 105 27.08 -1.63 41.06
CA CYS A 105 28.22 -2.42 40.55
C CYS A 105 29.59 -1.71 40.58
N PRO A 106 30.49 -1.98 41.55
CA PRO A 106 31.75 -1.25 41.68
C PRO A 106 32.84 -1.75 40.72
N HIS A 107 32.78 -3.02 40.31
CA HIS A 107 33.77 -3.68 39.44
C HIS A 107 33.34 -3.76 37.96
N GLY A 108 32.33 -2.97 37.58
CA GLY A 108 31.72 -2.98 36.24
C GLY A 108 30.72 -4.12 36.04
N TRP A 109 30.51 -4.50 34.78
CA TRP A 109 29.42 -5.40 34.37
C TRP A 109 29.92 -6.65 33.64
N ILE A 110 29.07 -7.68 33.60
CA ILE A 110 29.17 -8.83 32.71
C ILE A 110 27.96 -8.78 31.76
N TYR A 111 28.22 -8.95 30.47
CA TYR A 111 27.23 -8.85 29.39
C TYR A 111 27.03 -10.21 28.71
N ASP A 112 25.79 -10.58 28.40
CA ASP A 112 25.52 -11.72 27.52
C ASP A 112 25.77 -11.33 26.04
N ASN A 113 26.81 -11.94 25.47
CA ASN A 113 27.22 -11.72 24.09
C ASN A 113 26.52 -12.67 23.09
N SER A 114 25.58 -13.51 23.54
CA SER A 114 24.86 -14.52 22.71
C SER A 114 24.19 -13.92 21.47
N THR A 115 23.57 -12.75 21.61
CA THR A 115 22.75 -12.10 20.57
C THR A 115 23.46 -10.91 19.94
N PHE A 116 24.30 -10.22 20.71
CA PHE A 116 25.09 -9.07 20.26
C PHE A 116 26.53 -9.21 20.77
N PRO A 117 27.54 -9.49 19.93
CA PRO A 117 28.91 -9.71 20.39
C PRO A 117 29.63 -8.42 20.82
N SER A 118 29.11 -7.24 20.43
CA SER A 118 29.60 -5.93 20.86
C SER A 118 28.64 -4.83 20.38
N THR A 119 28.24 -3.95 21.31
CA THR A 119 27.41 -2.75 21.07
C THR A 119 28.08 -1.50 21.68
N ILE A 120 27.59 -0.28 21.38
CA ILE A 120 28.11 0.93 22.04
C ILE A 120 27.82 0.95 23.55
N VAL A 121 26.92 0.09 24.03
CA VAL A 121 26.58 -0.06 25.44
C VAL A 121 27.64 -0.89 26.15
N THR A 122 28.06 -2.01 25.55
CA THR A 122 29.08 -2.92 26.10
C THR A 122 30.51 -2.38 25.98
N GLU A 123 30.73 -1.34 25.18
CA GLU A 123 32.07 -0.76 24.94
C GLU A 123 32.37 0.47 25.81
N TRP A 124 31.34 1.15 26.33
CA TRP A 124 31.47 2.34 27.17
C TRP A 124 30.64 2.29 28.47
N ASP A 125 30.18 1.09 28.85
CA ASP A 125 29.37 0.80 30.05
C ASP A 125 28.15 1.74 30.21
N LEU A 126 27.34 1.86 29.16
CA LEU A 126 26.20 2.79 29.09
C LEU A 126 24.92 2.20 29.71
N VAL A 127 25.04 1.58 30.88
CA VAL A 127 23.94 0.94 31.62
C VAL A 127 23.63 1.66 32.94
N CYS A 128 22.58 1.24 33.63
CA CYS A 128 22.18 1.74 34.94
C CYS A 128 22.13 3.28 34.98
N THR A 129 22.92 3.95 35.84
CA THR A 129 22.99 5.42 35.93
C THR A 129 23.46 6.12 34.65
N ARG A 130 24.20 5.43 33.77
CA ARG A 130 24.70 5.96 32.48
C ARG A 130 23.77 5.71 31.30
N LYS A 131 22.69 4.91 31.49
CA LYS A 131 21.67 4.59 30.48
C LYS A 131 21.14 5.84 29.74
N THR A 132 20.95 6.94 30.47
CA THR A 132 20.43 8.24 29.98
C THR A 132 21.25 8.86 28.85
N LEU A 133 22.56 8.56 28.77
CA LEU A 133 23.43 9.01 27.68
C LEU A 133 22.99 8.42 26.33
N LEU A 134 22.35 7.25 26.32
CA LEU A 134 21.90 6.58 25.11
C LEU A 134 20.81 7.39 24.39
N GLN A 135 19.79 7.87 25.13
CA GLN A 135 18.74 8.74 24.60
C GLN A 135 19.31 10.11 24.21
N LEU A 136 20.25 10.64 24.98
CA LEU A 136 20.92 11.91 24.68
C LEU A 136 21.67 11.85 23.33
N SER A 137 22.43 10.79 23.05
CA SER A 137 23.16 10.66 21.78
C SER A 137 22.25 10.57 20.54
N GLN A 138 21.07 9.96 20.66
CA GLN A 138 20.08 9.96 19.58
C GLN A 138 19.41 11.34 19.44
N SER A 139 19.18 12.06 20.55
CA SER A 139 18.69 13.44 20.52
C SER A 139 19.71 14.41 19.89
N ILE A 140 21.02 14.17 20.10
CA ILE A 140 22.11 14.87 19.41
C ILE A 140 22.10 14.59 17.91
N PHE A 141 21.88 13.34 17.47
CA PHE A 141 21.69 13.01 16.05
C PHE A 141 20.47 13.75 15.44
N MET A 142 19.35 13.82 16.16
CA MET A 142 18.15 14.56 15.73
C MET A 142 18.38 16.09 15.72
N ALA A 143 19.18 16.63 16.64
CA ALA A 143 19.60 18.03 16.62
C ALA A 143 20.48 18.33 15.39
N GLY A 144 21.33 17.38 15.00
CA GLY A 144 22.04 17.39 13.72
C GLY A 144 21.07 17.49 12.54
N ILE A 145 19.99 16.69 12.51
CA ILE A 145 18.97 16.75 11.45
C ILE A 145 18.28 18.13 11.39
N LEU A 146 17.95 18.74 12.53
CA LEU A 146 17.39 20.08 12.61
C LEU A 146 18.35 21.12 12.01
N VAL A 147 19.59 21.20 12.49
CA VAL A 147 20.60 22.17 12.01
C VAL A 147 20.90 21.94 10.52
N GLY A 148 21.04 20.68 10.09
CA GLY A 148 21.22 20.31 8.70
C GLY A 148 20.04 20.71 7.80
N SER A 149 18.79 20.65 8.29
CA SER A 149 17.63 21.05 7.49
C SER A 149 17.62 22.56 7.21
N LEU A 150 18.01 23.37 8.18
CA LEU A 150 18.13 24.82 8.05
C LEU A 150 19.33 25.21 7.16
N MET A 151 20.51 24.66 7.43
CA MET A 151 21.73 25.00 6.69
C MET A 151 21.68 24.51 5.25
N SER A 152 21.23 23.27 5.00
CA SER A 152 21.10 22.74 3.64
C SER A 152 20.13 23.56 2.78
N GLY A 153 19.01 24.03 3.34
CA GLY A 153 18.09 24.92 2.63
C GLY A 153 18.77 26.23 2.18
N ILE A 154 19.42 26.94 3.11
CA ILE A 154 20.10 28.22 2.84
C ILE A 154 21.27 28.02 1.86
N MET A 155 22.08 26.98 2.05
CA MET A 155 23.20 26.66 1.17
C MET A 155 22.73 26.24 -0.22
N ALA A 156 21.64 25.48 -0.34
CA ALA A 156 21.18 24.97 -1.62
C ALA A 156 20.48 26.05 -2.46
N ASP A 157 19.88 27.06 -1.82
CA ASP A 157 19.40 28.26 -2.51
C ASP A 157 20.58 29.10 -3.05
N ARG A 158 21.71 29.19 -2.33
CA ARG A 158 22.89 29.98 -2.76
C ARG A 158 23.85 29.26 -3.73
N LEU A 159 24.11 27.97 -3.51
CA LEU A 159 25.18 27.21 -4.19
C LEU A 159 24.67 26.29 -5.30
N GLY A 160 23.38 25.93 -5.27
CA GLY A 160 22.75 24.92 -6.11
C GLY A 160 22.38 23.66 -5.32
N ARG A 161 21.28 22.99 -5.74
CA ARG A 161 20.75 21.78 -5.08
C ARG A 161 21.75 20.63 -5.16
N LEU A 162 22.43 20.49 -6.30
CA LEU A 162 23.36 19.40 -6.56
C LEU A 162 24.64 19.51 -5.73
N LYS A 163 25.18 20.72 -5.56
CA LYS A 163 26.41 20.90 -4.75
C LYS A 163 26.16 20.53 -3.30
N VAL A 164 25.05 20.97 -2.71
CA VAL A 164 24.69 20.62 -1.32
C VAL A 164 24.41 19.13 -1.18
N LEU A 165 23.76 18.50 -2.17
CA LEU A 165 23.59 17.04 -2.22
C LEU A 165 24.93 16.29 -2.21
N THR A 166 25.89 16.67 -3.07
CA THR A 166 27.22 16.06 -3.15
C THR A 166 28.01 16.25 -1.84
N TRP A 167 28.01 17.47 -1.28
CA TRP A 167 28.64 17.74 0.03
C TRP A 167 27.99 16.95 1.17
N SER A 168 26.66 16.78 1.15
CA SER A 168 25.93 16.00 2.16
C SER A 168 26.31 14.52 2.11
N TYR A 169 26.44 13.92 0.92
CA TYR A 169 26.90 12.54 0.81
C TYR A 169 28.36 12.38 1.27
N LEU A 170 29.25 13.32 0.93
CA LEU A 170 30.64 13.29 1.42
C LEU A 170 30.70 13.38 2.94
N LEU A 171 29.97 14.33 3.54
CA LEU A 171 29.92 14.49 4.99
C LEU A 171 29.39 13.22 5.68
N LEU A 172 28.32 12.60 5.15
CA LEU A 172 27.72 11.40 5.73
C LEU A 172 28.64 10.17 5.65
N VAL A 173 29.39 10.01 4.54
CA VAL A 173 30.39 8.94 4.42
C VAL A 173 31.50 9.16 5.45
N VAL A 174 32.07 10.37 5.52
CA VAL A 174 33.17 10.68 6.43
C VAL A 174 32.73 10.55 7.89
N SER A 175 31.65 11.21 8.31
CA SER A 175 31.17 11.14 9.69
C SER A 175 30.66 9.74 10.05
N GLY A 176 30.03 9.04 9.11
CA GLY A 176 29.59 7.66 9.27
C GLY A 176 30.75 6.69 9.48
N THR A 177 31.84 6.82 8.72
CA THR A 177 33.06 6.04 8.91
C THR A 177 33.78 6.41 10.22
N CYS A 178 33.95 7.71 10.53
CA CYS A 178 34.53 8.14 11.80
C CYS A 178 33.74 7.66 13.02
N THR A 179 32.41 7.53 12.92
CA THR A 179 31.56 6.94 13.98
C THR A 179 31.98 5.50 14.30
N ALA A 180 32.33 4.69 13.30
CA ALA A 180 32.78 3.30 13.50
C ALA A 180 34.20 3.17 14.06
N PHE A 181 34.98 4.26 14.02
CA PHE A 181 36.34 4.35 14.59
C PHE A 181 36.41 5.24 15.84
N ALA A 182 35.26 5.65 16.40
CA ALA A 182 35.24 6.44 17.61
C ALA A 182 35.94 5.69 18.76
N LEU A 183 36.83 6.39 19.47
CA LEU A 183 37.58 5.86 20.62
C LEU A 183 36.91 6.22 21.96
N ASN A 184 35.95 7.14 21.95
CA ASN A 184 35.18 7.55 23.12
C ASN A 184 33.79 8.07 22.72
N PHE A 185 32.89 8.08 23.70
CA PHE A 185 31.49 8.46 23.51
C PHE A 185 31.28 9.91 23.03
N SER A 186 32.17 10.84 23.39
CA SER A 186 32.10 12.24 22.94
C SER A 186 32.41 12.37 21.44
N ALA A 187 33.45 11.68 20.96
CA ALA A 187 33.76 11.61 19.53
C ALA A 187 32.64 10.92 18.73
N TYR A 188 32.04 9.87 19.28
CA TYR A 188 30.83 9.25 18.72
C TYR A 188 29.68 10.25 18.60
N CYS A 189 29.35 11.00 19.65
CA CYS A 189 28.30 12.02 19.63
C CYS A 189 28.54 13.13 18.59
N ILE A 190 29.78 13.62 18.45
CA ILE A 190 30.14 14.61 17.42
C ILE A 190 29.96 14.02 16.01
N CYS A 191 30.40 12.80 15.77
CA CYS A 191 30.24 12.14 14.47
C CYS A 191 28.76 11.83 14.15
N ARG A 192 27.95 11.49 15.15
CA ARG A 192 26.49 11.32 15.02
C ARG A 192 25.80 12.66 14.70
N PHE A 193 26.17 13.76 15.35
CA PHE A 193 25.64 15.10 15.03
C PHE A 193 25.90 15.48 13.56
N LEU A 194 27.14 15.34 13.09
CA LEU A 194 27.52 15.60 11.70
C LEU A 194 26.79 14.67 10.72
N SER A 195 26.61 13.39 11.08
CA SER A 195 25.82 12.43 10.29
C SER A 195 24.36 12.85 10.18
N GLY A 196 23.75 13.36 11.26
CA GLY A 196 22.39 13.89 11.25
C GLY A 196 22.25 15.10 10.33
N MET A 197 23.21 16.05 10.38
CA MET A 197 23.24 17.18 9.45
C MET A 197 23.28 16.71 7.99
N ALA A 198 24.11 15.71 7.72
CA ALA A 198 24.35 15.17 6.39
C ALA A 198 23.15 14.38 5.82
N VAL A 199 22.51 13.52 6.63
CA VAL A 199 21.26 12.83 6.25
C VAL A 199 20.18 13.85 5.87
N SER A 200 20.04 14.92 6.65
CA SER A 200 19.04 15.96 6.43
C SER A 200 19.28 16.72 5.11
N GLY A 201 20.53 17.12 4.85
CA GLY A 201 20.91 17.81 3.61
C GLY A 201 20.83 16.94 2.35
N ALA A 202 21.17 15.65 2.45
CA ALA A 202 21.01 14.70 1.36
C ALA A 202 19.53 14.43 1.06
N SER A 203 18.71 14.28 2.10
CA SER A 203 17.27 13.99 1.98
C SER A 203 16.50 15.15 1.37
N SER A 204 16.70 16.37 1.90
CA SER A 204 16.02 17.58 1.43
C SER A 204 16.37 17.88 -0.03
N SER A 205 17.66 17.84 -0.38
CA SER A 205 18.16 18.15 -1.72
C SER A 205 17.68 17.13 -2.75
N SER A 206 17.68 15.82 -2.42
CA SER A 206 17.19 14.75 -3.31
C SER A 206 15.69 14.88 -3.61
N MET A 207 14.87 15.17 -2.59
CA MET A 207 13.44 15.39 -2.75
C MET A 207 13.15 16.62 -3.63
N ILE A 208 13.81 17.74 -3.37
CA ILE A 208 13.60 19.00 -4.10
C ILE A 208 14.04 18.87 -5.56
N LEU A 209 15.23 18.33 -5.83
CA LEU A 209 15.74 18.14 -7.20
C LEU A 209 14.85 17.18 -8.01
N SER A 210 14.28 16.16 -7.37
CA SER A 210 13.30 15.26 -7.99
C SER A 210 11.99 15.98 -8.35
N LEU A 211 11.47 16.82 -7.45
CA LEU A 211 10.24 17.58 -7.67
C LEU A 211 10.39 18.65 -8.75
N GLU A 212 11.54 19.33 -8.80
CA GLU A 212 11.80 20.42 -9.76
C GLU A 212 11.91 19.90 -11.21
N TRP A 213 12.49 18.71 -11.42
CA TRP A 213 12.55 18.05 -12.74
C TRP A 213 11.27 17.30 -13.16
N LEU A 214 10.30 17.10 -12.26
CA LEU A 214 9.04 16.41 -12.55
C LEU A 214 7.88 17.39 -12.85
N PRO A 215 7.10 17.17 -13.94
CA PRO A 215 5.89 17.95 -14.21
C PRO A 215 4.82 17.72 -13.15
N ILE A 216 3.96 18.71 -12.92
CA ILE A 216 3.09 18.80 -11.75
C ILE A 216 2.19 17.56 -11.57
N HIS A 217 1.64 17.02 -12.67
CA HIS A 217 0.77 15.85 -12.66
C HIS A 217 1.43 14.55 -12.14
N ALA A 218 2.77 14.48 -12.16
CA ALA A 218 3.53 13.30 -11.74
C ALA A 218 4.03 13.38 -10.29
N ARG A 219 4.08 14.60 -9.71
CA ARG A 219 4.58 14.83 -8.35
C ARG A 219 3.84 14.02 -7.26
N PRO A 220 2.51 13.80 -7.31
CA PRO A 220 1.83 12.92 -6.35
C PRO A 220 2.27 11.45 -6.43
N SER A 221 2.71 10.98 -7.60
CA SER A 221 3.26 9.62 -7.75
C SER A 221 4.70 9.51 -7.22
N LEU A 222 5.49 10.59 -7.30
CA LEU A 222 6.77 10.67 -6.59
C LEU A 222 6.54 10.65 -5.07
N GLY A 223 5.60 11.45 -4.56
CA GLY A 223 5.28 11.49 -3.13
C GLY A 223 4.91 10.11 -2.56
N LEU A 224 4.09 9.34 -3.29
CA LEU A 224 3.76 7.96 -2.94
C LEU A 224 4.98 7.02 -3.00
N LEU A 225 5.85 7.16 -4.01
CA LEU A 225 7.09 6.37 -4.11
C LEU A 225 8.04 6.64 -2.94
N LEU A 226 8.33 7.93 -2.68
CA LEU A 226 9.21 8.36 -1.59
C LEU A 226 8.65 7.98 -0.22
N GLY A 227 7.33 7.90 -0.08
CA GLY A 227 6.65 7.45 1.14
C GLY A 227 6.98 6.03 1.59
N PHE A 228 7.30 5.12 0.65
CA PHE A 228 7.67 3.73 0.99
C PHE A 228 9.17 3.54 1.28
N VAL A 229 10.01 4.51 0.94
CA VAL A 229 11.48 4.39 1.06
C VAL A 229 11.96 4.24 2.51
N PRO A 230 11.43 4.98 3.52
CA PRO A 230 11.84 4.80 4.91
C PRO A 230 11.58 3.39 5.45
N SER A 231 10.38 2.83 5.18
CA SER A 231 10.01 1.50 5.64
C SER A 231 10.83 0.41 4.94
N LEU A 232 11.09 0.54 3.63
CA LEU A 232 12.03 -0.35 2.94
C LEU A 232 13.45 -0.28 3.53
N GLY A 233 13.94 0.91 3.85
CA GLY A 233 15.21 1.08 4.58
C GLY A 233 15.20 0.38 5.94
N GLN A 234 14.14 0.56 6.73
CA GLN A 234 13.98 -0.08 8.04
C GLN A 234 14.00 -1.62 7.98
N LEU A 235 13.48 -2.23 6.90
CA LEU A 235 13.61 -3.67 6.64
C LEU A 235 15.05 -4.07 6.31
N PHE A 236 15.70 -3.37 5.37
CA PHE A 236 17.09 -3.66 5.01
C PHE A 236 18.02 -3.56 6.23
N LEU A 237 17.83 -2.55 7.08
CA LEU A 237 18.57 -2.42 8.33
C LEU A 237 18.41 -3.63 9.25
N ALA A 238 17.18 -4.15 9.42
CA ALA A 238 16.92 -5.32 10.27
C ALA A 238 17.67 -6.55 9.78
N GLY A 239 17.63 -6.81 8.46
CA GLY A 239 18.37 -7.92 7.85
C GLY A 239 19.89 -7.75 7.96
N MET A 240 20.40 -6.56 7.67
CA MET A 240 21.83 -6.23 7.79
C MET A 240 22.35 -6.43 9.22
N ALA A 241 21.61 -5.91 10.21
CA ALA A 241 21.96 -6.03 11.63
C ALA A 241 21.88 -7.48 12.14
N TYR A 242 20.99 -8.31 11.60
CA TYR A 242 20.94 -9.74 11.90
C TYR A 242 22.14 -10.49 11.30
N THR A 243 22.56 -10.16 10.07
CA THR A 243 23.74 -10.80 9.44
C THR A 243 25.08 -10.35 10.02
N LEU A 244 25.17 -9.13 10.53
CA LEU A 244 26.40 -8.51 11.06
C LEU A 244 26.07 -7.73 12.34
N PRO A 245 25.93 -8.42 13.49
CA PRO A 245 25.45 -7.81 14.75
C PRO A 245 26.50 -6.97 15.48
N HIS A 246 27.78 -7.01 15.09
CA HIS A 246 28.81 -6.17 15.70
C HIS A 246 28.69 -4.71 15.22
N TRP A 247 28.48 -3.79 16.17
CA TRP A 247 28.10 -2.40 15.88
C TRP A 247 29.06 -1.65 14.93
N ARG A 248 30.38 -1.82 15.08
CA ARG A 248 31.40 -1.15 14.24
C ARG A 248 31.30 -1.58 12.78
N HIS A 249 31.13 -2.88 12.52
CA HIS A 249 30.94 -3.41 11.17
C HIS A 249 29.60 -2.98 10.56
N LEU A 250 28.51 -3.00 11.34
CA LEU A 250 27.20 -2.53 10.88
C LEU A 250 27.21 -1.04 10.49
N GLN A 251 27.87 -0.20 11.30
CA GLN A 251 28.06 1.23 11.02
C GLN A 251 28.86 1.46 9.73
N LEU A 252 29.93 0.68 9.48
CA LEU A 252 30.68 0.74 8.21
C LEU A 252 29.85 0.25 7.01
N LEU A 253 29.12 -0.86 7.16
CA LEU A 253 28.30 -1.46 6.11
C LEU A 253 27.20 -0.51 5.62
N VAL A 254 26.63 0.30 6.51
CA VAL A 254 25.65 1.34 6.15
C VAL A 254 26.34 2.57 5.51
N SER A 255 27.52 2.96 6.00
CA SER A 255 28.21 4.19 5.58
C SER A 255 28.93 4.06 4.22
N LEU A 256 29.65 2.97 3.98
CA LEU A 256 30.54 2.82 2.82
C LEU A 256 29.82 2.81 1.45
N PRO A 257 28.63 2.21 1.27
CA PRO A 257 27.89 2.26 0.01
C PRO A 257 27.49 3.69 -0.43
N LEU A 258 27.45 4.66 0.50
CA LEU A 258 27.22 6.06 0.16
C LEU A 258 28.44 6.72 -0.54
N PHE A 259 29.64 6.12 -0.50
CA PHE A 259 30.77 6.61 -1.30
C PHE A 259 30.52 6.45 -2.81
N ILE A 260 29.92 5.33 -3.22
CA ILE A 260 29.48 5.11 -4.61
C ILE A 260 28.48 6.20 -5.01
N THR A 261 27.59 6.57 -4.09
CA THR A 261 26.60 7.64 -4.26
C THR A 261 27.25 9.02 -4.39
N PHE A 262 28.23 9.35 -3.56
CA PHE A 262 29.03 10.57 -3.71
C PHE A 262 29.68 10.63 -5.10
N VAL A 263 30.33 9.55 -5.54
CA VAL A 263 31.01 9.48 -6.85
C VAL A 263 30.03 9.70 -8.02
N TYR A 264 28.87 9.02 -8.06
CA TYR A 264 27.92 9.17 -9.16
C TYR A 264 27.04 10.42 -9.08
N SER A 265 26.86 11.03 -7.90
CA SER A 265 26.04 12.24 -7.74
C SER A 265 26.48 13.36 -8.70
N ARG A 266 27.78 13.46 -8.98
CA ARG A 266 28.39 14.42 -9.92
C ARG A 266 27.89 14.32 -11.37
N PHE A 267 27.23 13.22 -11.76
CA PHE A 267 26.63 13.07 -13.09
C PHE A 267 25.19 13.58 -13.19
N PHE A 268 24.53 13.94 -12.08
CA PHE A 268 23.20 14.53 -12.10
C PHE A 268 23.19 15.91 -12.78
N VAL A 269 22.02 16.32 -13.27
CA VAL A 269 21.82 17.66 -13.83
C VAL A 269 21.20 18.57 -12.75
N GLU A 270 21.91 19.66 -12.44
CA GLU A 270 21.44 20.72 -11.53
C GLU A 270 20.11 21.33 -11.99
N SER A 271 19.35 21.89 -11.05
CA SER A 271 18.01 22.42 -11.31
C SER A 271 18.00 23.55 -12.33
N ALA A 272 17.27 23.35 -13.43
CA ALA A 272 17.00 24.39 -14.42
C ALA A 272 16.16 25.55 -13.84
N LEU A 273 15.34 25.31 -12.81
CA LEU A 273 14.63 26.38 -12.10
C LEU A 273 15.59 27.24 -11.27
N TRP A 274 16.60 26.63 -10.65
CA TRP A 274 17.63 27.37 -9.91
C TRP A 274 18.51 28.22 -10.85
N HIS A 275 19.01 27.65 -11.95
CA HIS A 275 19.75 28.40 -12.97
C HIS A 275 18.93 29.58 -13.54
N SER A 276 17.64 29.36 -13.81
CA SER A 276 16.69 30.39 -14.23
C SER A 276 16.52 31.50 -13.19
N SER A 277 16.45 31.15 -11.90
CA SER A 277 16.29 32.13 -10.81
C SER A 277 17.50 33.05 -10.60
N LEU A 278 18.69 32.62 -11.06
CA LEU A 278 19.91 33.43 -11.09
C LEU A 278 20.07 34.27 -12.37
N GLY A 279 19.11 34.24 -13.30
CA GLY A 279 19.22 34.91 -14.60
C GLY A 279 20.14 34.20 -15.61
N ASN A 280 20.71 33.04 -15.26
CA ASN A 280 21.65 32.29 -16.09
C ASN A 280 20.90 31.47 -17.16
N LEU A 281 20.34 32.18 -18.13
CA LEU A 281 19.45 31.65 -19.18
C LEU A 281 20.18 30.66 -20.11
N ASP A 282 21.45 30.88 -20.45
CA ASP A 282 22.22 29.97 -21.32
C ASP A 282 22.48 28.60 -20.68
N LEU A 283 22.75 28.58 -19.37
CA LEU A 283 22.90 27.32 -18.62
C LEU A 283 21.55 26.60 -18.49
N THR A 284 20.47 27.36 -18.29
CA THR A 284 19.10 26.85 -18.28
C THR A 284 18.74 26.22 -19.63
N LEU A 285 19.08 26.91 -20.74
CA LEU A 285 18.86 26.44 -22.10
C LEU A 285 19.63 25.15 -22.38
N LYS A 286 20.94 25.12 -22.07
CA LYS A 286 21.80 23.93 -22.23
C LYS A 286 21.29 22.74 -21.41
N ALA A 287 20.80 22.96 -20.19
CA ALA A 287 20.21 21.91 -19.36
C ALA A 287 18.90 21.36 -19.97
N LEU A 288 17.98 22.24 -20.41
CA LEU A 288 16.72 21.84 -21.04
C LEU A 288 16.94 21.12 -22.38
N GLN A 289 17.89 21.60 -23.19
CA GLN A 289 18.33 20.93 -24.43
C GLN A 289 18.87 19.54 -24.13
N ARG A 290 19.79 19.38 -23.16
CA ARG A 290 20.33 18.06 -22.75
C ARG A 290 19.22 17.08 -22.33
N VAL A 291 18.21 17.53 -21.59
CA VAL A 291 17.04 16.73 -21.23
C VAL A 291 16.20 16.37 -22.47
N ALA A 292 16.02 17.30 -23.40
CA ALA A 292 15.36 17.02 -24.69
C ALA A 292 16.10 15.95 -25.50
N GLN A 293 17.44 15.94 -25.50
CA GLN A 293 18.23 14.90 -26.17
C GLN A 293 17.96 13.52 -25.56
N ILE A 294 18.08 13.39 -24.24
CA ILE A 294 17.88 12.13 -23.50
C ILE A 294 16.43 11.61 -23.64
N ASN A 295 15.47 12.52 -23.77
CA ASN A 295 14.06 12.18 -24.01
C ASN A 295 13.70 11.90 -25.48
N GLY A 296 14.65 12.01 -26.43
CA GLY A 296 14.40 11.82 -27.87
C GLY A 296 13.63 12.96 -28.53
N LYS A 297 13.56 14.12 -27.88
CA LYS A 297 12.80 15.32 -28.24
C LYS A 297 13.69 16.44 -28.83
N GLN A 298 14.79 16.07 -29.50
CA GLN A 298 15.76 16.99 -30.14
C GLN A 298 15.08 18.15 -30.90
N LYS A 299 14.09 17.84 -31.75
CA LYS A 299 13.35 18.83 -32.58
C LYS A 299 12.46 19.82 -31.81
N GLU A 300 12.25 19.61 -30.51
CA GLU A 300 11.56 20.55 -29.62
C GLU A 300 12.55 21.26 -28.70
N GLY A 301 13.60 20.59 -28.23
CA GLY A 301 14.72 21.24 -27.54
C GLY A 301 15.42 22.31 -28.40
N ALA A 302 15.55 22.07 -29.71
CA ALA A 302 16.09 23.03 -30.68
C ALA A 302 15.15 24.22 -31.00
N LYS A 303 13.91 24.23 -30.49
CA LYS A 303 12.96 25.35 -30.64
C LYS A 303 12.94 26.31 -29.45
N LEU A 304 13.64 25.98 -28.35
CA LEU A 304 13.81 26.92 -27.25
C LEU A 304 14.87 27.97 -27.65
N SER A 305 14.50 29.25 -27.61
CA SER A 305 15.43 30.38 -27.59
C SER A 305 15.49 31.00 -26.18
N VAL A 306 16.51 31.83 -25.95
CA VAL A 306 16.63 32.62 -24.71
C VAL A 306 15.46 33.59 -24.54
N GLU A 307 14.96 34.18 -25.63
CA GLU A 307 13.83 35.13 -25.63
C GLU A 307 12.52 34.43 -25.26
N LEU A 308 12.24 33.25 -25.86
CA LEU A 308 11.07 32.44 -25.51
C LEU A 308 11.10 32.06 -24.02
N LEU A 309 12.28 31.75 -23.49
CA LEU A 309 12.49 31.46 -22.08
C LEU A 309 12.22 32.72 -21.21
N GLN A 310 12.74 33.89 -21.57
CA GLN A 310 12.46 35.16 -20.87
C GLN A 310 10.96 35.52 -20.86
N MET A 311 10.28 35.46 -22.01
CA MET A 311 8.83 35.71 -22.11
C MET A 311 8.01 34.74 -21.25
N SER A 312 8.48 33.49 -21.11
CA SER A 312 7.85 32.48 -20.25
C SER A 312 8.05 32.72 -18.74
N LEU A 313 9.16 33.38 -18.37
CA LEU A 313 9.61 33.58 -16.99
C LEU A 313 9.16 34.92 -16.39
N GLN A 314 9.10 36.00 -17.18
CA GLN A 314 8.66 37.32 -16.68
C GLN A 314 7.21 37.33 -16.16
N LYS A 315 6.38 36.32 -16.51
CA LYS A 315 5.06 36.08 -15.88
C LYS A 315 5.13 35.42 -14.49
N GLY A 316 6.31 35.26 -13.89
CA GLY A 316 6.53 34.84 -12.51
C GLY A 316 6.99 36.03 -11.65
N GLN A 317 6.17 36.43 -10.68
CA GLN A 317 6.51 37.51 -9.74
C GLN A 317 7.72 37.16 -8.86
N ALA A 318 8.45 38.19 -8.43
CA ALA A 318 9.59 38.06 -7.52
C ALA A 318 9.21 37.35 -6.21
N GLN A 319 10.14 36.55 -5.66
CA GLN A 319 9.94 35.79 -4.43
C GLN A 319 9.90 36.71 -3.19
N PRO A 320 8.79 36.76 -2.44
CA PRO A 320 8.72 37.57 -1.22
C PRO A 320 9.60 37.00 -0.09
N SER A 321 9.99 37.88 0.83
CA SER A 321 10.87 37.59 1.96
C SER A 321 10.16 36.73 3.03
N MET A 322 10.92 35.90 3.76
CA MET A 322 10.35 35.02 4.80
C MET A 322 9.62 35.81 5.90
N LEU A 323 10.11 37.00 6.25
CA LEU A 323 9.47 37.86 7.25
C LEU A 323 8.08 38.37 6.81
N GLN A 324 7.82 38.43 5.50
CA GLN A 324 6.50 38.81 4.97
C GLN A 324 5.46 37.68 5.14
N MET A 325 5.87 36.43 5.36
CA MET A 325 4.94 35.31 5.61
C MET A 325 4.15 35.49 6.91
N LEU A 326 4.80 36.00 7.97
CA LEU A 326 4.17 36.22 9.29
C LEU A 326 3.25 37.47 9.31
N ARG A 327 3.30 38.30 8.26
CA ARG A 327 2.51 39.54 8.15
C ARG A 327 1.08 39.30 7.64
N SER A 328 0.83 38.21 6.91
CA SER A 328 -0.53 37.79 6.53
C SER A 328 -1.19 36.99 7.66
N PRO A 329 -2.43 37.32 8.08
CA PRO A 329 -3.11 36.61 9.17
C PRO A 329 -3.44 35.15 8.80
N ALA A 330 -3.74 34.85 7.53
CA ALA A 330 -4.04 33.50 7.07
C ALA A 330 -2.81 32.60 7.06
N LEU A 331 -1.67 33.08 6.53
CA LEU A 331 -0.40 32.34 6.61
C LEU A 331 0.07 32.17 8.07
N ARG A 332 -0.14 33.17 8.93
CA ARG A 332 0.20 33.10 10.35
C ARG A 332 -0.62 32.03 11.08
N GLN A 333 -1.94 31.98 10.87
CA GLN A 333 -2.79 30.92 11.45
C GLN A 333 -2.42 29.53 10.90
N LEU A 334 -2.16 29.39 9.61
CA LEU A 334 -1.65 28.15 9.01
C LEU A 334 -0.35 27.67 9.67
N PHE A 335 0.62 28.57 9.82
CA PHE A 335 1.91 28.26 10.44
C PHE A 335 1.76 27.76 11.89
N PHE A 336 0.97 28.47 12.71
CA PHE A 336 0.72 28.08 14.10
C PHE A 336 -0.12 26.80 14.27
N CYS A 337 -0.85 26.35 13.24
CA CYS A 337 -1.56 25.06 13.29
C CYS A 337 -0.69 23.91 12.75
N ILE A 338 -0.01 24.13 11.62
CA ILE A 338 0.74 23.07 10.92
C ILE A 338 2.02 22.70 11.67
N VAL A 339 2.78 23.68 12.20
CA VAL A 339 4.07 23.39 12.86
C VAL A 339 3.87 22.49 14.09
N PRO A 340 2.96 22.77 15.05
CA PRO A 340 2.70 21.86 16.17
C PRO A 340 2.19 20.49 15.75
N LEU A 341 1.26 20.41 14.76
CA LEU A 341 0.77 19.13 14.25
C LEU A 341 1.92 18.27 13.68
N TRP A 342 2.84 18.87 12.94
CA TRP A 342 3.98 18.16 12.36
C TRP A 342 5.02 17.78 13.43
N SER A 343 5.30 18.67 14.40
CA SER A 343 6.17 18.37 15.55
C SER A 343 5.65 17.17 16.34
N ILE A 344 4.35 17.13 16.62
CA ILE A 344 3.71 16.08 17.42
C ILE A 344 3.71 14.74 16.68
N LEU A 345 3.43 14.74 15.38
CA LEU A 345 3.51 13.53 14.56
C LEU A 345 4.94 12.95 14.50
N LEU A 346 5.97 13.80 14.35
CA LEU A 346 7.36 13.35 14.37
C LEU A 346 7.81 12.89 15.77
N PHE A 347 7.38 13.59 16.82
CA PHE A 347 7.65 13.23 18.21
C PHE A 347 7.17 11.81 18.54
N SER A 348 5.90 11.51 18.27
CA SER A 348 5.34 10.18 18.54
C SER A 348 5.87 9.12 17.55
N LEU A 349 6.24 9.49 16.32
CA LEU A 349 6.79 8.55 15.34
C LEU A 349 8.16 8.05 15.78
N TYR A 350 9.09 8.96 16.08
CA TYR A 350 10.39 8.56 16.59
C TYR A 350 10.27 7.93 17.99
N GLY A 351 9.26 8.31 18.78
CA GLY A 351 9.05 7.74 20.11
C GLY A 351 8.77 6.24 20.03
N MET A 352 7.77 5.87 19.22
CA MET A 352 7.44 4.47 18.94
C MET A 352 8.62 3.71 18.30
N VAL A 353 9.36 4.33 17.37
CA VAL A 353 10.46 3.68 16.63
C VAL A 353 11.74 3.51 17.47
N MET A 354 11.95 4.33 18.51
CA MET A 354 13.07 4.18 19.45
C MET A 354 12.71 3.24 20.61
N SER A 355 11.46 3.21 21.07
CA SER A 355 10.98 2.33 22.14
C SER A 355 10.77 0.85 21.72
N LEU A 356 11.39 0.38 20.64
CA LEU A 356 11.31 -1.03 20.22
C LEU A 356 11.82 -2.01 21.28
N GLN A 357 12.84 -1.62 22.05
CA GLN A 357 13.40 -2.41 23.15
C GLN A 357 12.40 -2.61 24.30
N SER A 358 11.35 -1.79 24.41
CA SER A 358 10.35 -1.81 25.50
C SER A 358 9.20 -2.82 25.29
N PHE A 359 9.27 -3.65 24.24
CA PHE A 359 8.23 -4.64 23.89
C PHE A 359 8.58 -6.08 24.29
N GLU A 360 9.74 -6.31 24.92
CA GLU A 360 10.22 -7.61 25.46
C GLU A 360 10.31 -8.79 24.47
N ILE A 361 10.08 -8.53 23.18
CA ILE A 361 10.35 -9.46 22.09
C ILE A 361 11.69 -9.16 21.41
N ASN A 362 12.17 -10.12 20.63
CA ASN A 362 13.34 -9.97 19.77
C ASN A 362 13.25 -8.68 18.91
N ILE A 363 14.26 -7.81 19.03
CA ILE A 363 14.28 -6.48 18.41
C ILE A 363 14.22 -6.50 16.88
N TYR A 364 14.78 -7.53 16.23
CA TYR A 364 14.68 -7.71 14.78
C TYR A 364 13.22 -7.99 14.37
N LEU A 365 12.52 -8.83 15.12
CA LEU A 365 11.11 -9.16 14.90
C LEU A 365 10.19 -7.95 15.15
N ALA A 366 10.47 -7.16 16.20
CA ALA A 366 9.75 -5.92 16.50
C ALA A 366 9.85 -4.91 15.33
N GLN A 367 11.08 -4.68 14.84
CA GLN A 367 11.35 -3.83 13.68
C GLN A 367 10.64 -4.34 12.41
N VAL A 368 10.61 -5.66 12.17
CA VAL A 368 9.90 -6.25 11.02
C VAL A 368 8.39 -6.04 11.10
N PHE A 369 7.74 -6.31 12.24
CA PHE A 369 6.30 -6.06 12.41
C PHE A 369 5.95 -4.58 12.24
N PHE A 370 6.77 -3.69 12.81
CA PHE A 370 6.62 -2.24 12.67
C PHE A 370 6.73 -1.80 11.20
N MET A 371 7.50 -2.50 10.37
CA MET A 371 7.74 -2.14 8.97
C MET A 371 6.69 -2.72 8.00
N ILE A 372 6.27 -3.99 8.17
CA ILE A 372 5.31 -4.65 7.24
C ILE A 372 3.99 -3.86 7.13
N VAL A 373 3.59 -3.21 8.22
CA VAL A 373 2.29 -2.52 8.33
C VAL A 373 2.32 -1.08 7.82
N ASP A 374 3.50 -0.48 7.60
CA ASP A 374 3.60 0.89 7.10
C ASP A 374 3.05 1.06 5.67
N PRO A 375 3.43 0.27 4.64
CA PRO A 375 2.95 0.49 3.28
C PRO A 375 1.42 0.36 3.13
N PRO A 376 0.74 -0.64 3.75
CA PRO A 376 -0.72 -0.70 3.77
C PRO A 376 -1.38 0.56 4.34
N PHE A 377 -0.94 1.06 5.50
CA PHE A 377 -1.56 2.22 6.13
C PHE A 377 -1.22 3.54 5.40
N TYR A 378 -0.01 3.67 4.85
CA TYR A 378 0.38 4.80 3.99
C TYR A 378 -0.53 4.87 2.75
N PHE A 379 -0.78 3.73 2.09
CA PHE A 379 -1.69 3.65 0.95
C PHE A 379 -3.16 3.89 1.34
N LEU A 380 -3.59 3.39 2.50
CA LEU A 380 -4.93 3.63 3.05
C LEU A 380 -5.18 5.12 3.33
N GLY A 381 -4.20 5.84 3.91
CA GLY A 381 -4.24 7.30 4.08
C GLY A 381 -4.38 8.05 2.74
N PHE A 382 -3.61 7.64 1.73
CA PHE A 382 -3.70 8.18 0.37
C PHE A 382 -5.05 7.92 -0.33
N LEU A 383 -5.77 6.84 0.03
CA LEU A 383 -7.16 6.61 -0.40
C LEU A 383 -8.16 7.44 0.42
N ALA A 384 -7.99 7.49 1.74
CA ALA A 384 -8.86 8.21 2.66
C ALA A 384 -8.96 9.71 2.35
N THR A 385 -7.82 10.37 2.06
CA THR A 385 -7.81 11.80 1.68
C THR A 385 -8.62 12.10 0.41
N LYS A 386 -8.83 11.11 -0.47
CA LYS A 386 -9.68 11.23 -1.68
C LYS A 386 -11.17 10.97 -1.41
N SER A 387 -11.49 10.08 -0.47
CA SER A 387 -12.87 9.66 -0.17
C SER A 387 -13.54 10.48 0.94
N LEU A 388 -12.79 10.90 1.96
CA LEU A 388 -13.29 11.62 3.15
C LEU A 388 -12.97 13.12 3.14
N GLY A 389 -11.85 13.52 2.52
CA GLY A 389 -11.31 14.90 2.59
C GLY A 389 -10.11 15.00 3.53
N ARG A 390 -9.25 16.00 3.32
CA ARG A 390 -7.96 16.12 4.01
C ARG A 390 -8.15 16.40 5.49
N LYS A 391 -9.04 17.33 5.84
CA LYS A 391 -9.31 17.71 7.23
C LYS A 391 -9.80 16.51 8.03
N ARG A 392 -10.82 15.82 7.51
CA ARG A 392 -11.43 14.65 8.16
C ARG A 392 -10.46 13.47 8.27
N THR A 393 -9.66 13.20 7.23
CA THR A 393 -8.61 12.16 7.30
C THR A 393 -7.53 12.52 8.31
N GLN A 394 -7.12 13.78 8.42
CA GLN A 394 -6.13 14.21 9.41
C GLN A 394 -6.63 13.97 10.84
N THR A 395 -7.81 14.49 11.19
CA THR A 395 -8.37 14.34 12.55
C THR A 395 -8.61 12.87 12.91
N ALA A 396 -9.16 12.07 11.98
CA ALA A 396 -9.47 10.67 12.24
C ALA A 396 -8.22 9.80 12.39
N SER A 397 -7.20 9.97 11.54
CA SER A 397 -5.94 9.20 11.63
C SER A 397 -5.13 9.54 12.88
N LEU A 398 -5.11 10.82 13.26
CA LEU A 398 -4.44 11.32 14.45
C LEU A 398 -5.09 10.78 15.73
N LEU A 399 -6.42 10.86 15.84
CA LEU A 399 -7.19 10.33 16.97
C LEU A 399 -7.04 8.80 17.09
N LEU A 400 -7.20 8.08 15.98
CA LEU A 400 -7.11 6.61 15.96
C LEU A 400 -5.71 6.12 16.34
N SER A 401 -4.66 6.81 15.88
CA SER A 401 -3.28 6.53 16.29
C SER A 401 -3.07 6.75 17.79
N GLY A 402 -3.50 7.90 18.31
CA GLY A 402 -3.39 8.23 19.74
C GLY A 402 -4.11 7.23 20.65
N VAL A 403 -5.36 6.86 20.29
CA VAL A 403 -6.14 5.86 21.03
C VAL A 403 -5.43 4.51 21.05
N PHE A 404 -5.00 3.97 19.91
CA PHE A 404 -4.32 2.67 19.89
C PHE A 404 -3.00 2.65 20.69
N ILE A 405 -2.24 3.75 20.68
CA ILE A 405 -0.99 3.86 21.45
C ILE A 405 -1.28 3.97 22.96
N VAL A 406 -2.33 4.71 23.37
CA VAL A 406 -2.76 4.73 24.79
C VAL A 406 -3.29 3.37 25.23
N THR A 407 -4.11 2.69 24.42
CA THR A 407 -4.56 1.31 24.72
C THR A 407 -3.39 0.34 24.85
N CYS A 408 -2.36 0.46 24.00
CA CYS A 408 -1.12 -0.30 24.12
C CYS A 408 -0.40 -0.08 25.47
N ALA A 409 -0.46 1.13 26.02
CA ALA A 409 0.15 1.46 27.31
C ALA A 409 -0.62 0.88 28.52
N MET A 410 -1.91 0.56 28.36
CA MET A 410 -2.77 -0.03 29.39
C MET A 410 -2.75 -1.57 29.44
N ILE A 411 -2.19 -2.23 28.41
CA ILE A 411 -2.13 -3.70 28.34
C ILE A 411 -0.93 -4.20 29.17
N PRO A 412 -1.12 -5.14 30.12
CA PRO A 412 -0.02 -5.70 30.92
C PRO A 412 0.93 -6.54 30.07
N LEU A 413 2.14 -6.78 30.60
CA LEU A 413 3.20 -7.50 29.89
C LEU A 413 2.79 -8.92 29.50
N ASP A 414 1.94 -9.58 30.30
CA ASP A 414 1.46 -10.96 30.10
C ASP A 414 0.67 -11.17 28.79
N HIS A 415 0.31 -10.09 28.08
CA HIS A 415 -0.46 -10.12 26.84
C HIS A 415 0.31 -9.49 25.66
N ILE A 416 1.60 -9.84 25.55
CA ILE A 416 2.58 -9.42 24.54
C ILE A 416 1.97 -9.26 23.13
N PHE A 417 1.30 -10.30 22.60
CA PHE A 417 0.73 -10.29 21.25
C PHE A 417 -0.33 -9.20 21.04
N LEU A 418 -1.18 -8.95 22.04
CA LEU A 418 -2.20 -7.91 21.98
C LEU A 418 -1.56 -6.51 22.07
N ARG A 419 -0.57 -6.36 22.97
CA ARG A 419 0.20 -5.12 23.15
C ARG A 419 0.91 -4.71 21.85
N ILE A 420 1.61 -5.64 21.20
CA ILE A 420 2.27 -5.42 19.90
C ILE A 420 1.25 -5.09 18.81
N THR A 421 0.12 -5.80 18.74
CA THR A 421 -0.92 -5.54 17.73
C THR A 421 -1.44 -4.10 17.82
N MET A 422 -1.70 -3.59 19.03
CA MET A 422 -2.12 -2.21 19.24
C MET A 422 -1.01 -1.20 18.89
N ALA A 423 0.24 -1.45 19.28
CA ALA A 423 1.39 -0.60 18.92
C ALA A 423 1.58 -0.47 17.40
N VAL A 424 1.52 -1.60 16.69
CA VAL A 424 1.73 -1.69 15.24
C VAL A 424 0.61 -0.99 14.47
N ILE A 425 -0.65 -1.19 14.85
CA ILE A 425 -1.79 -0.47 14.24
C ILE A 425 -1.72 1.03 14.56
N GLY A 426 -1.36 1.40 15.79
CA GLY A 426 -1.17 2.79 16.21
C GLY A 426 -0.09 3.52 15.40
N LYS A 427 1.06 2.88 15.18
CA LYS A 427 2.14 3.37 14.29
C LYS A 427 1.70 3.46 12.82
N GLY A 428 1.00 2.46 12.31
CA GLY A 428 0.44 2.50 10.95
C GLY A 428 -0.47 3.70 10.74
N CYS A 429 -1.41 3.93 11.67
CA CYS A 429 -2.29 5.10 11.66
C CYS A 429 -1.52 6.43 11.70
N LEU A 430 -0.44 6.50 12.49
CA LEU A 430 0.42 7.68 12.58
C LEU A 430 1.07 8.04 11.24
N ILE A 431 1.59 7.04 10.53
CA ILE A 431 2.25 7.20 9.23
C ILE A 431 1.24 7.55 8.13
N GLY A 432 0.02 7.01 8.19
CA GLY A 432 -1.10 7.50 7.38
C GLY A 432 -1.44 8.97 7.67
N SER A 433 -1.34 9.41 8.92
CA SER A 433 -1.55 10.81 9.33
C SER A 433 -0.44 11.76 8.83
N ILE A 434 0.81 11.29 8.79
CA ILE A 434 1.96 12.02 8.22
C ILE A 434 1.82 12.16 6.70
N ASN A 435 1.41 11.09 5.98
CA ASN A 435 1.11 11.19 4.55
C ASN A 435 -0.02 12.21 4.28
N CYS A 436 -1.08 12.17 5.07
CA CYS A 436 -2.19 13.11 4.98
C CYS A 436 -1.70 14.56 5.17
N LEU A 437 -0.90 14.84 6.21
CA LEU A 437 -0.41 16.18 6.49
C LEU A 437 0.54 16.68 5.40
N PHE A 438 1.45 15.84 4.90
CA PHE A 438 2.36 16.20 3.80
C PHE A 438 1.59 16.67 2.55
N MET A 439 0.53 15.95 2.17
CA MET A 439 -0.32 16.38 1.05
C MET A 439 -1.15 17.62 1.38
N TYR A 440 -1.68 17.73 2.60
CA TYR A 440 -2.51 18.84 3.04
C TYR A 440 -1.72 20.17 3.03
N VAL A 441 -0.50 20.17 3.56
CA VAL A 441 0.43 21.32 3.53
C VAL A 441 0.83 21.67 2.08
N GLY A 442 0.95 20.67 1.21
CA GLY A 442 1.15 20.84 -0.23
C GLY A 442 -0.04 21.42 -1.00
N GLU A 443 -1.22 21.53 -0.38
CA GLU A 443 -2.43 22.15 -0.95
C GLU A 443 -2.73 23.51 -0.27
N LEU A 444 -2.42 23.66 1.02
CA LEU A 444 -2.66 24.87 1.80
C LEU A 444 -1.70 26.02 1.46
N TYR A 445 -0.41 25.77 1.24
CA TYR A 445 0.53 26.86 0.90
C TYR A 445 0.39 27.30 -0.57
N PRO A 446 0.41 28.62 -0.85
CA PRO A 446 0.22 29.16 -2.20
C PRO A 446 1.40 28.80 -3.11
N THR A 447 1.11 28.58 -4.39
CA THR A 447 2.06 28.01 -5.37
C THR A 447 3.40 28.76 -5.44
N VAL A 448 3.40 30.09 -5.26
CA VAL A 448 4.63 30.92 -5.22
C VAL A 448 5.56 30.57 -4.04
N MET A 449 5.01 30.25 -2.86
CA MET A 449 5.79 30.08 -1.63
C MET A 449 5.87 28.64 -1.12
N ARG A 450 5.18 27.69 -1.78
CA ARG A 450 4.93 26.33 -1.26
C ARG A 450 6.17 25.58 -0.80
N GLN A 451 7.23 25.50 -1.63
CA GLN A 451 8.47 24.80 -1.26
C GLN A 451 9.14 25.47 -0.05
N ARG A 452 9.15 26.80 0.04
CA ARG A 452 9.74 27.54 1.16
C ARG A 452 8.97 27.33 2.47
N GLY A 453 7.64 27.38 2.40
CA GLY A 453 6.75 27.10 3.54
C GLY A 453 6.86 25.67 4.06
N VAL A 454 6.82 24.68 3.16
CA VAL A 454 7.03 23.26 3.49
C VAL A 454 8.38 23.04 4.16
N ASN A 455 9.46 23.59 3.59
CA ASN A 455 10.81 23.41 4.14
C ASN A 455 10.93 24.03 5.54
N VAL A 456 10.50 25.28 5.75
CA VAL A 456 10.57 25.95 7.06
C VAL A 456 9.71 25.21 8.10
N THR A 457 8.52 24.77 7.72
CA THR A 457 7.65 23.94 8.58
C THR A 457 8.34 22.65 8.99
N ASN A 458 8.92 21.92 8.04
CA ASN A 458 9.60 20.65 8.30
C ASN A 458 10.89 20.85 9.12
N CYS A 459 11.60 21.98 8.97
CA CYS A 459 12.73 22.33 9.84
C CYS A 459 12.24 22.45 11.29
N LEU A 460 11.29 23.34 11.55
CA LEU A 460 10.78 23.60 12.91
C LEU A 460 10.13 22.37 13.54
N ALA A 461 9.52 21.50 12.74
CA ALA A 461 8.92 20.26 13.24
C ALA A 461 9.93 19.24 13.79
N ASN A 462 11.20 19.29 13.36
CA ASN A 462 12.24 18.41 13.90
C ASN A 462 12.54 18.65 15.40
N ILE A 463 12.05 19.74 15.99
CA ILE A 463 12.08 19.94 17.45
C ILE A 463 11.36 18.79 18.18
N GLY A 464 10.25 18.28 17.63
CA GLY A 464 9.57 17.10 18.16
C GLY A 464 10.43 15.84 18.13
N SER A 465 11.22 15.65 17.06
CA SER A 465 12.17 14.54 16.92
C SER A 465 13.29 14.56 17.98
N ILE A 466 13.70 15.75 18.46
CA ILE A 466 14.74 15.91 19.48
C ILE A 466 14.22 15.57 20.88
N LEU A 467 13.00 16.02 21.20
CA LEU A 467 12.36 15.75 22.51
C LEU A 467 11.96 14.28 22.67
N SER A 468 11.80 13.57 21.55
CA SER A 468 11.24 12.22 21.49
C SER A 468 12.06 11.16 22.24
N PRO A 469 13.38 10.95 21.96
CA PRO A 469 14.18 10.00 22.75
C PRO A 469 14.27 10.37 24.23
N LEU A 470 14.28 11.66 24.59
CA LEU A 470 14.37 12.12 25.98
C LEU A 470 13.16 11.68 26.82
N VAL A 471 11.96 11.64 26.23
CA VAL A 471 10.77 11.09 26.91
C VAL A 471 10.92 9.60 27.22
N GLY A 472 11.77 8.87 26.50
CA GLY A 472 12.17 7.50 26.83
C GLY A 472 12.80 7.36 28.22
N MET A 473 13.43 8.41 28.77
CA MET A 473 13.96 8.42 30.15
C MET A 473 12.85 8.27 31.21
N THR A 474 11.59 8.58 30.89
CA THR A 474 10.47 8.38 31.82
C THR A 474 10.12 6.90 32.05
N SER A 475 10.70 5.97 31.26
CA SER A 475 10.61 4.52 31.52
C SER A 475 11.21 4.10 32.85
N ASP A 476 12.18 4.87 33.36
CA ASP A 476 12.86 4.61 34.64
C ASP A 476 12.00 4.97 35.86
N LEU A 477 10.90 5.70 35.65
CA LEU A 477 9.85 5.93 36.65
C LEU A 477 8.72 4.90 36.51
N TYR A 478 8.25 4.68 35.29
CA TYR A 478 7.18 3.73 34.97
C TYR A 478 7.34 3.20 33.53
N PRO A 479 7.50 1.88 33.29
CA PRO A 479 7.79 1.33 31.96
C PRO A 479 6.78 1.71 30.85
N SER A 480 5.50 1.89 31.18
CA SER A 480 4.45 2.28 30.21
C SER A 480 4.33 3.79 29.96
N LEU A 481 4.96 4.65 30.79
CA LEU A 481 4.76 6.11 30.74
C LEU A 481 5.18 6.78 29.41
N PRO A 482 6.30 6.39 28.74
CA PRO A 482 6.62 6.92 27.42
C PRO A 482 5.50 6.69 26.39
N LEU A 483 4.87 5.51 26.40
CA LEU A 483 3.76 5.17 25.49
C LEU A 483 2.51 6.02 25.78
N PHE A 484 2.15 6.23 27.05
CA PHE A 484 1.07 7.14 27.42
C PHE A 484 1.32 8.57 26.91
N ILE A 485 2.56 9.06 26.99
CA ILE A 485 2.93 10.39 26.48
C ILE A 485 2.85 10.44 24.95
N TYR A 486 3.45 9.48 24.23
CA TYR A 486 3.42 9.43 22.77
C TYR A 486 1.98 9.32 22.22
N GLY A 487 1.09 8.57 22.88
CA GLY A 487 -0.31 8.43 22.49
C GLY A 487 -1.18 9.63 22.90
N GLY A 488 -1.07 10.09 24.14
CA GLY A 488 -1.89 11.16 24.70
C GLY A 488 -1.71 12.50 23.98
N VAL A 489 -0.48 12.85 23.59
CA VAL A 489 -0.19 14.10 22.86
C VAL A 489 -0.84 14.10 21.46
N LEU A 490 -1.02 12.93 20.81
CA LEU A 490 -1.75 12.83 19.54
C LEU A 490 -3.25 13.11 19.71
N VAL A 491 -3.86 12.57 20.78
CA VAL A 491 -5.27 12.85 21.12
C VAL A 491 -5.45 14.34 21.42
N ALA A 492 -4.57 14.92 22.25
CA ALA A 492 -4.58 16.33 22.61
C ALA A 492 -4.35 17.27 21.41
N ALA A 493 -3.69 16.81 20.35
CA ALA A 493 -3.46 17.58 19.12
C ALA A 493 -4.68 17.65 18.18
N CYS A 494 -5.71 16.81 18.37
CA CYS A 494 -6.86 16.75 17.47
C CYS A 494 -7.59 18.10 17.26
N PRO A 495 -7.82 18.94 18.29
CA PRO A 495 -8.43 20.27 18.12
C PRO A 495 -7.64 21.23 17.22
N ILE A 496 -6.32 21.06 17.08
CA ILE A 496 -5.47 21.90 16.21
C ILE A 496 -5.85 21.73 14.72
N THR A 497 -6.53 20.64 14.37
CA THR A 497 -7.09 20.43 13.01
C THR A 497 -8.37 21.23 12.75
N ALA A 498 -9.07 21.72 13.78
CA ALA A 498 -10.33 22.44 13.66
C ALA A 498 -10.26 23.78 12.89
N PRO A 499 -9.26 24.67 13.08
CA PRO A 499 -9.15 25.92 12.31
C PRO A 499 -8.71 25.74 10.84
N LEU A 500 -8.23 24.57 10.43
CA LEU A 500 -7.76 24.34 9.06
C LEU A 500 -8.94 24.18 8.06
N PRO A 501 -8.86 24.77 6.84
CA PRO A 501 -9.91 24.64 5.82
C PRO A 501 -9.79 23.32 5.04
N GLU A 502 -10.90 22.74 4.60
CA GLU A 502 -10.90 21.54 3.76
C GLU A 502 -10.50 21.89 2.31
N THR A 503 -9.51 21.19 1.75
CA THR A 503 -8.96 21.46 0.40
C THR A 503 -9.57 20.59 -0.70
N ARG A 504 -10.31 19.53 -0.34
CA ARG A 504 -10.86 18.55 -1.30
C ARG A 504 -11.69 19.20 -2.42
N GLY A 505 -11.13 19.19 -3.63
CA GLY A 505 -11.81 19.64 -4.84
C GLY A 505 -11.74 21.15 -5.09
N LEU A 506 -11.05 21.92 -4.23
CA LEU A 506 -10.79 23.33 -4.45
C LEU A 506 -9.58 23.51 -5.39
N PRO A 507 -9.52 24.62 -6.17
CA PRO A 507 -8.32 24.98 -6.92
C PRO A 507 -7.18 25.35 -5.96
N LEU A 508 -5.95 25.00 -6.34
CA LEU A 508 -4.74 25.35 -5.58
C LEU A 508 -4.58 26.90 -5.52
N PRO A 509 -4.36 27.50 -4.34
CA PRO A 509 -4.10 28.93 -4.24
C PRO A 509 -2.78 29.25 -4.96
N ASN A 510 -2.81 30.24 -5.86
CA ASN A 510 -1.62 30.64 -6.62
C ASN A 510 -0.94 31.85 -5.99
N THR A 511 -1.74 32.86 -5.60
CA THR A 511 -1.29 34.08 -4.92
C THR A 511 -1.64 34.08 -3.43
N LEU A 512 -1.08 35.04 -2.68
CA LEU A 512 -1.45 35.29 -1.29
C LEU A 512 -2.90 35.80 -1.14
N GLN A 513 -3.38 36.59 -2.11
CA GLN A 513 -4.76 37.11 -2.10
C GLN A 513 -5.80 36.00 -2.30
N ASP A 514 -5.49 34.99 -3.13
CA ASP A 514 -6.36 33.81 -3.28
C ASP A 514 -6.54 33.07 -1.96
N LEU A 515 -5.43 32.91 -1.21
CA LEU A 515 -5.43 32.25 0.09
C LEU A 515 -6.27 33.03 1.11
N GLU A 516 -6.08 34.35 1.23
CA GLU A 516 -6.86 35.17 2.17
C GLU A 516 -8.35 35.22 1.80
N ARG A 517 -8.70 35.25 0.51
CA ARG A 517 -10.09 35.11 0.03
C ARG A 517 -10.67 33.75 0.40
N SER A 518 -9.92 32.66 0.22
CA SER A 518 -10.35 31.32 0.63
C SER A 518 -10.50 31.18 2.16
N TRP A 519 -9.64 31.86 2.92
CA TRP A 519 -9.68 31.87 4.39
C TRP A 519 -10.92 32.60 4.90
N LYS A 520 -11.21 33.81 4.41
CA LYS A 520 -12.43 34.57 4.74
C LYS A 520 -13.71 33.81 4.40
N ARG A 521 -13.73 33.11 3.25
CA ARG A 521 -14.86 32.22 2.85
C ARG A 521 -15.04 31.02 3.78
N SER A 522 -13.98 30.53 4.42
CA SER A 522 -14.02 29.37 5.32
C SER A 522 -14.57 29.71 6.71
N TRP A 523 -14.56 30.99 7.10
CA TRP A 523 -14.97 31.50 8.40
C TRP A 523 -16.28 32.32 8.39
N GLY A 524 -17.10 32.18 7.33
CA GLY A 524 -18.49 32.64 7.36
C GLY A 524 -18.73 34.15 7.28
N ALA A 525 -17.80 34.92 6.69
CA ALA A 525 -18.09 36.31 6.35
C ALA A 525 -19.33 36.41 5.42
N PRO A 526 -20.26 37.37 5.64
CA PRO A 526 -21.40 37.56 4.77
C PRO A 526 -21.02 37.75 3.30
N ARG A 527 -21.91 37.36 2.38
CA ARG A 527 -21.72 37.61 0.95
C ARG A 527 -21.92 39.08 0.62
N THR A 528 -20.87 39.89 0.69
CA THR A 528 -20.79 41.10 -0.13
C THR A 528 -20.80 40.68 -1.60
N LEU A 529 -21.62 41.35 -2.42
CA LEU A 529 -21.71 41.13 -3.86
C LEU A 529 -20.59 41.87 -4.59
N ASP A 530 -19.34 41.54 -4.23
CA ASP A 530 -18.16 42.03 -4.95
C ASP A 530 -18.06 41.33 -6.33
N PRO A 531 -17.81 42.07 -7.42
CA PRO A 531 -18.00 41.58 -8.78
C PRO A 531 -17.02 40.45 -9.17
N GLU A 532 -17.52 39.55 -10.01
CA GLU A 532 -16.71 38.49 -10.63
C GLU A 532 -15.62 39.10 -11.53
N PRO A 533 -14.35 38.61 -11.46
CA PRO A 533 -13.31 39.03 -12.40
C PRO A 533 -13.63 38.50 -13.80
N ARG A 534 -14.19 39.37 -14.64
CA ARG A 534 -14.55 39.07 -16.03
C ARG A 534 -13.36 38.64 -16.88
N ARG A 535 -13.64 38.02 -18.03
CA ARG A 535 -12.67 37.49 -19.00
C ARG A 535 -11.96 38.58 -19.84
N ASP A 536 -11.65 39.72 -19.26
CA ASP A 536 -11.17 40.90 -20.00
C ASP A 536 -9.62 40.98 -19.98
N GLN A 537 -8.98 39.98 -20.61
CA GLN A 537 -7.56 40.00 -21.00
C GLN A 537 -7.34 39.77 -22.51
N LEU A 538 -8.39 39.97 -23.31
CA LEU A 538 -8.37 39.77 -24.78
C LEU A 538 -8.90 40.99 -25.56
N ALA A 539 -9.19 42.11 -24.88
CA ALA A 539 -9.79 43.31 -25.47
C ALA A 539 -9.31 44.62 -24.81
N MET A 540 -8.00 44.76 -24.58
CA MET A 540 -7.35 46.05 -24.24
C MET A 540 -5.95 46.14 -24.89
N GLN A 541 -5.94 46.29 -26.21
CA GLN A 541 -4.98 47.13 -26.93
C GLN A 541 -5.82 48.19 -27.65
N GLN A 542 -5.38 49.46 -27.64
CA GLN A 542 -6.22 50.66 -27.84
C GLN A 542 -7.12 50.92 -26.60
N ALA A 543 -7.32 52.14 -26.09
CA ALA A 543 -6.89 53.47 -26.55
C ALA A 543 -6.45 54.39 -25.37
N GLU A 544 -6.20 55.67 -25.65
CA GLU A 544 -5.67 56.71 -24.73
C GLU A 544 -6.71 57.33 -23.76
N PRO A 545 -6.27 58.10 -22.72
CA PRO A 545 -7.11 58.46 -21.57
C PRO A 545 -7.70 59.90 -21.61
N PRO A 546 -8.83 60.14 -20.90
CA PRO A 546 -9.29 61.47 -20.48
C PRO A 546 -9.21 61.70 -18.95
N SER A 547 -9.53 62.92 -18.52
CA SER A 547 -9.27 63.53 -17.20
C SER A 547 -10.47 63.46 -16.19
N PRO A 548 -10.28 63.80 -14.89
CA PRO A 548 -11.26 63.53 -13.81
C PRO A 548 -12.16 64.72 -13.44
N ARG A 549 -13.24 64.45 -12.67
CA ARG A 549 -14.12 65.25 -11.75
C ARG A 549 -15.38 64.39 -11.43
N ASP A 550 -16.21 64.51 -10.39
CA ASP A 550 -16.16 65.16 -9.05
C ASP A 550 -17.24 64.56 -8.08
N SER A 551 -17.16 64.93 -6.79
CA SER A 551 -18.11 64.94 -5.63
C SER A 551 -19.67 64.75 -5.79
N VAL A 552 -20.57 64.49 -4.80
CA VAL A 552 -20.62 64.16 -3.32
C VAL A 552 -22.10 63.90 -2.86
N GLY A 553 -22.36 63.24 -1.71
CA GLY A 553 -23.63 63.35 -0.90
C GLY A 553 -24.47 62.04 -0.77
N ARG A 554 -24.97 61.56 0.40
CA ARG A 554 -25.85 62.05 1.51
C ARG A 554 -27.38 61.85 1.24
N ALA A 555 -28.28 61.52 2.19
CA ALA A 555 -28.20 61.04 3.60
C ALA A 555 -29.58 60.53 4.16
N GLY A 556 -29.57 59.78 5.29
CA GLY A 556 -30.63 59.58 6.31
C GLY A 556 -31.87 58.71 6.00
N ASP A 557 -32.81 58.43 6.93
CA ASP A 557 -32.73 58.14 8.40
C ASP A 557 -34.12 57.72 9.00
N GLN A 558 -34.16 56.81 10.00
CA GLN A 558 -35.23 56.58 11.06
C GLN A 558 -36.72 56.31 10.61
N GLU A 559 -37.73 55.84 11.39
CA GLU A 559 -37.89 55.13 12.70
C GLU A 559 -39.29 54.44 12.86
N GLY A 560 -39.53 53.68 13.96
CA GLY A 560 -40.86 53.25 14.48
C GLY A 560 -41.35 51.83 14.07
N THR A 561 -41.82 50.86 14.90
CA THR A 561 -42.12 50.64 16.35
C THR A 561 -43.60 50.74 16.81
N LEU A 562 -44.26 49.60 17.13
CA LEU A 562 -45.15 49.35 18.32
C LEU A 562 -45.88 47.95 18.34
N THR A 563 -46.45 47.56 19.49
CA THR A 563 -47.09 46.25 19.89
C THR A 563 -48.44 46.51 20.64
N PRO A 564 -49.15 45.65 21.47
CA PRO A 564 -49.05 44.25 22.00
C PRO A 564 -50.29 43.36 21.59
N THR A 565 -50.95 42.38 22.27
CA THR A 565 -51.01 41.61 23.58
C THR A 565 -51.70 40.22 23.28
N ILE A 566 -51.76 39.08 24.02
CA ILE A 566 -51.88 38.63 25.45
C ILE A 566 -53.33 38.69 26.01
N PRO A 567 -54.02 37.54 26.29
CA PRO A 567 -54.00 36.80 27.60
C PRO A 567 -53.76 35.25 27.48
N ILE A 568 -52.98 34.54 28.34
CA ILE A 568 -53.16 34.11 29.78
C ILE A 568 -54.19 32.95 29.93
N HIS A 569 -54.01 31.82 30.65
CA HIS A 569 -53.01 31.27 31.64
C HIS A 569 -52.66 29.78 31.25
N LEU A 570 -52.26 28.72 32.01
CA LEU A 570 -51.84 28.23 33.38
C LEU A 570 -51.07 26.88 33.07
N GLN A 571 -50.07 26.25 33.74
CA GLN A 571 -49.52 26.15 35.12
C GLN A 571 -50.35 25.29 36.11
N PRO A 572 -49.78 24.56 37.12
CA PRO A 572 -48.37 24.27 37.52
C PRO A 572 -48.03 22.73 37.43
N LEU A 573 -47.18 21.98 38.19
CA LEU A 573 -46.27 22.18 39.35
C LEU A 573 -44.97 21.28 39.31
N HIS A 574 -44.71 20.34 40.27
CA HIS A 574 -43.35 19.83 40.63
C HIS A 574 -43.20 18.33 41.06
N ASP A 575 -41.97 17.81 40.86
CA ASP A 575 -41.05 16.97 41.69
C ASP A 575 -41.44 15.64 42.42
N GLY A 576 -40.44 14.74 42.57
CA GLY A 576 -40.49 13.54 43.44
C GLY A 576 -39.21 12.65 43.41
N LEU A 577 -38.72 12.21 44.58
CA LEU A 577 -37.42 11.53 44.80
C LEU A 577 -37.51 10.00 45.07
N ASN A 578 -36.48 9.26 44.65
CA ASN A 578 -35.84 8.06 45.25
C ASN A 578 -36.61 6.86 45.88
N GLN A 579 -36.08 5.65 45.59
CA GLN A 579 -36.20 4.37 46.34
C GLN A 579 -37.62 3.73 46.37
N ALA A 580 -37.84 2.41 46.58
CA ALA A 580 -37.02 1.36 47.18
C ALA A 580 -37.28 -0.08 46.60
N ALA A 581 -36.75 -1.08 47.32
CA ALA A 581 -36.62 -2.52 47.02
C ALA A 581 -37.88 -3.34 46.66
N GLY A 582 -37.63 -4.52 46.06
CA GLY A 582 -38.58 -5.66 45.97
C GLY A 582 -37.83 -6.99 45.78
N GLN A 583 -37.94 -7.92 46.73
CA GLN A 583 -37.21 -9.19 46.73
C GLN A 583 -38.04 -10.37 46.20
N MET A 584 -37.36 -11.42 45.73
CA MET A 584 -37.86 -12.80 45.85
C MET A 584 -36.70 -13.75 46.17
N ASP A 585 -36.83 -14.54 47.25
CA ASP A 585 -35.82 -15.48 47.79
C ASP A 585 -36.39 -16.91 47.82
N LYS A 586 -35.61 -17.91 47.37
CA LYS A 586 -35.27 -19.10 48.18
C LYS A 586 -34.31 -20.09 47.47
N ARG A 587 -33.11 -20.26 48.08
CA ARG A 587 -32.61 -21.46 48.80
C ARG A 587 -32.73 -22.87 48.16
N ASP A 588 -31.90 -23.86 48.49
CA ASP A 588 -30.60 -23.94 49.19
C ASP A 588 -29.95 -25.32 48.87
N ALA A 589 -28.62 -25.39 48.74
CA ALA A 589 -27.83 -26.63 48.90
C ALA A 589 -26.37 -26.25 49.18
N LYS A 590 -25.68 -26.92 50.12
CA LYS A 590 -24.54 -26.30 50.83
C LYS A 590 -23.52 -27.28 51.41
N ARG A 591 -22.21 -26.91 51.34
CA ARG A 591 -21.05 -27.52 52.06
C ARG A 591 -20.68 -28.96 51.62
N LYS A 592 -19.48 -29.52 51.91
CA LYS A 592 -18.31 -29.13 52.76
C LYS A 592 -17.03 -29.91 52.32
N GLY A 593 -15.84 -29.47 52.74
CA GLY A 593 -14.67 -30.38 52.96
C GLY A 593 -13.34 -29.97 52.30
N LEU A 594 -12.23 -30.10 53.04
CA LEU A 594 -10.82 -30.01 52.60
C LEU A 594 -10.02 -31.19 53.28
N PRO A 595 -8.67 -31.36 53.17
CA PRO A 595 -8.00 -32.67 53.05
C PRO A 595 -7.39 -33.15 54.40
N PRO A 596 -6.45 -34.14 54.46
CA PRO A 596 -5.01 -33.87 54.19
C PRO A 596 -4.03 -35.06 53.83
N LEU A 597 -2.84 -34.70 53.27
CA LEU A 597 -1.44 -35.20 53.49
C LEU A 597 -0.84 -36.56 52.96
N LEU A 598 0.46 -36.42 52.58
CA LEU A 598 1.66 -37.32 52.68
C LEU A 598 2.13 -38.31 51.56
N HIS A 599 3.17 -37.90 50.80
CA HIS A 599 4.51 -38.49 50.47
C HIS A 599 4.85 -40.02 50.57
N PRO A 600 5.99 -40.52 50.00
CA PRO A 600 6.69 -40.20 48.72
C PRO A 600 7.33 -41.44 48.00
N ALA A 601 8.19 -41.22 46.98
CA ALA A 601 9.50 -41.89 46.74
C ALA A 601 9.80 -42.63 45.39
N THR A 602 11.12 -42.76 45.14
CA THR A 602 11.89 -43.62 44.20
C THR A 602 11.89 -43.37 42.68
N MET A 603 13.11 -43.30 42.13
CA MET A 603 13.44 -43.55 40.71
C MET A 603 13.26 -45.03 40.36
N ASN A 604 13.10 -45.35 39.07
CA ASN A 604 13.77 -46.53 38.50
C ASN A 604 13.88 -46.46 36.97
N THR A 605 15.04 -46.83 36.44
CA THR A 605 15.28 -47.06 35.00
C THR A 605 14.98 -48.51 34.63
N SER A 606 14.16 -48.74 33.60
CA SER A 606 13.99 -50.06 32.98
C SER A 606 13.66 -49.96 31.49
N ALA A 607 13.95 -51.03 30.76
CA ALA A 607 13.86 -51.11 29.29
C ALA A 607 12.39 -51.15 28.78
N PRO A 608 12.12 -50.76 27.52
CA PRO A 608 10.76 -50.72 26.98
C PRO A 608 10.15 -52.13 26.82
N PRO A 609 8.89 -52.35 27.25
CA PRO A 609 8.17 -53.59 26.98
C PRO A 609 7.68 -53.66 25.52
N ALA A 610 7.43 -54.88 25.04
CA ALA A 610 7.04 -55.15 23.66
C ALA A 610 5.63 -54.61 23.29
N VAL A 611 5.44 -54.29 22.01
CA VAL A 611 4.20 -53.70 21.49
C VAL A 611 3.10 -54.75 21.32
N SER A 612 2.01 -54.61 22.08
CA SER A 612 0.73 -55.30 21.84
C SER A 612 -0.07 -54.59 20.74
N PRO A 613 -0.37 -55.23 19.59
CA PRO A 613 -1.00 -54.57 18.45
C PRO A 613 -2.53 -54.51 18.58
N ASN A 614 -3.05 -53.68 19.49
CA ASN A 614 -4.48 -53.32 19.54
C ASN A 614 -4.80 -52.05 20.36
N ILE A 615 -4.05 -50.96 20.13
CA ILE A 615 -4.42 -49.62 20.62
C ILE A 615 -4.51 -48.67 19.41
N THR A 616 -5.69 -48.09 19.17
CA THR A 616 -5.82 -46.95 18.25
C THR A 616 -5.17 -45.73 18.88
N VAL A 617 -3.96 -45.41 18.43
CA VAL A 617 -3.18 -44.25 18.91
C VAL A 617 -3.87 -42.95 18.48
N LEU A 618 -4.77 -42.48 19.33
CA LEU A 618 -5.33 -41.14 19.29
C LEU A 618 -4.27 -40.15 19.81
N ALA A 619 -4.08 -39.04 19.09
CA ALA A 619 -3.09 -38.03 19.44
C ALA A 619 -3.26 -37.53 20.90
N PRO A 620 -2.19 -37.52 21.73
CA PRO A 620 -2.29 -37.13 23.13
C PRO A 620 -2.79 -35.68 23.26
N GLY A 621 -3.95 -35.51 23.89
CA GLY A 621 -4.58 -34.21 24.14
C GLY A 621 -5.77 -33.85 23.24
N LYS A 622 -6.01 -34.55 22.12
CA LYS A 622 -7.21 -34.31 21.28
C LYS A 622 -8.33 -35.30 21.64
N GLY A 623 -9.46 -34.79 22.13
CA GLY A 623 -10.63 -35.60 22.48
C GLY A 623 -11.27 -36.25 21.24
N PRO A 624 -11.90 -37.44 21.35
CA PRO A 624 -12.34 -38.21 20.17
C PRO A 624 -13.42 -37.48 19.34
N TRP A 625 -14.22 -36.61 19.96
CA TRP A 625 -15.13 -35.69 19.25
C TRP A 625 -14.40 -34.62 18.42
N GLN A 626 -13.24 -34.13 18.88
CA GLN A 626 -12.40 -33.21 18.08
C GLN A 626 -11.76 -33.95 16.91
N VAL A 627 -11.26 -35.17 17.14
CA VAL A 627 -10.68 -36.03 16.10
C VAL A 627 -11.73 -36.38 15.03
N ALA A 628 -12.93 -36.78 15.44
CA ALA A 628 -14.05 -37.02 14.52
C ALA A 628 -14.47 -35.77 13.74
N PHE A 629 -14.56 -34.62 14.41
CA PHE A 629 -14.88 -33.33 13.75
C PHE A 629 -13.83 -32.96 12.70
N ILE A 630 -12.54 -33.00 13.04
CA ILE A 630 -11.43 -32.73 12.11
C ILE A 630 -11.48 -33.70 10.92
N GLY A 631 -11.63 -35.00 11.17
CA GLY A 631 -11.70 -36.01 10.12
C GLY A 631 -12.87 -35.80 9.15
N ILE A 632 -14.08 -35.55 9.67
CA ILE A 632 -15.28 -35.30 8.86
C ILE A 632 -15.15 -33.99 8.07
N THR A 633 -14.78 -32.87 8.71
CA THR A 633 -14.69 -31.57 8.04
C THR A 633 -13.61 -31.55 6.97
N THR A 634 -12.43 -32.12 7.23
CA THR A 634 -11.33 -32.15 6.25
C THR A 634 -11.59 -33.16 5.12
N GLY A 635 -12.20 -34.32 5.41
CA GLY A 635 -12.63 -35.28 4.40
C GLY A 635 -13.70 -34.72 3.44
N LEU A 636 -14.67 -33.96 3.96
CA LEU A 636 -15.67 -33.26 3.14
C LEU A 636 -15.02 -32.16 2.27
N LEU A 637 -14.06 -31.40 2.80
CA LEU A 637 -13.31 -30.38 2.05
C LEU A 637 -12.45 -30.98 0.93
N SER A 638 -11.79 -32.11 1.21
CA SER A 638 -11.06 -32.92 0.24
C SER A 638 -11.98 -33.40 -0.89
N LEU A 639 -13.10 -34.05 -0.55
CA LEU A 639 -14.09 -34.52 -1.51
C LEU A 639 -14.66 -33.39 -2.39
N ALA A 640 -14.96 -32.23 -1.80
CA ALA A 640 -15.42 -31.05 -2.52
C ALA A 640 -14.36 -30.52 -3.51
N THR A 641 -13.08 -30.51 -3.10
CA THR A 641 -11.95 -30.07 -3.93
C THR A 641 -11.71 -30.99 -5.12
N VAL A 642 -11.71 -32.31 -4.89
CA VAL A 642 -11.58 -33.33 -5.94
C VAL A 642 -12.75 -33.25 -6.92
N THR A 643 -13.99 -33.21 -6.41
CA THR A 643 -15.20 -33.15 -7.24
C THR A 643 -15.26 -31.87 -8.08
N GLY A 644 -14.99 -30.72 -7.46
CA GLY A 644 -15.01 -29.41 -8.12
C GLY A 644 -13.99 -29.32 -9.25
N ASN A 645 -12.74 -29.75 -9.02
CA ASN A 645 -11.70 -29.69 -10.05
C ASN A 645 -11.90 -30.75 -11.13
N LEU A 646 -12.37 -31.96 -10.80
CA LEU A 646 -12.75 -32.97 -11.78
C LEU A 646 -13.87 -32.48 -12.72
N LEU A 647 -14.86 -31.72 -12.21
CA LEU A 647 -15.89 -31.08 -13.03
C LEU A 647 -15.32 -30.03 -14.02
N VAL A 648 -14.23 -29.33 -13.67
CA VAL A 648 -13.52 -28.43 -14.61
C VAL A 648 -12.90 -29.25 -15.75
N LEU A 649 -12.20 -30.35 -15.43
CA LEU A 649 -11.56 -31.22 -16.43
C LEU A 649 -12.60 -31.87 -17.36
N ILE A 650 -13.69 -32.40 -16.81
CA ILE A 650 -14.81 -32.98 -17.58
C ILE A 650 -15.46 -31.93 -18.47
N SER A 651 -15.75 -30.73 -17.93
CA SER A 651 -16.34 -29.63 -18.71
C SER A 651 -15.49 -29.25 -19.92
N PHE A 652 -14.16 -29.20 -19.76
CA PHE A 652 -13.24 -28.92 -20.87
C PHE A 652 -13.15 -30.07 -21.88
N LYS A 653 -13.27 -31.34 -21.46
CA LYS A 653 -13.32 -32.49 -22.37
C LYS A 653 -14.61 -32.47 -23.21
N VAL A 654 -15.74 -32.26 -22.55
CA VAL A 654 -17.11 -32.32 -23.10
C VAL A 654 -17.44 -31.13 -23.98
N ASN A 655 -17.26 -29.90 -23.49
CA ASN A 655 -17.68 -28.69 -24.22
C ASN A 655 -16.54 -28.14 -25.10
N THR A 656 -16.73 -28.18 -26.43
CA THR A 656 -15.75 -27.67 -27.41
C THR A 656 -15.61 -26.15 -27.42
N GLU A 657 -16.62 -25.38 -27.00
CA GLU A 657 -16.52 -23.92 -26.89
C GLU A 657 -15.58 -23.50 -25.75
N LEU A 658 -15.42 -24.35 -24.73
CA LEU A 658 -14.47 -24.11 -23.65
C LEU A 658 -13.00 -24.33 -24.06
N LYS A 659 -12.71 -24.89 -25.24
CA LYS A 659 -11.34 -25.18 -25.72
C LYS A 659 -10.62 -23.94 -26.28
N THR A 660 -10.68 -22.83 -25.54
CA THR A 660 -10.00 -21.55 -25.85
C THR A 660 -8.66 -21.44 -25.12
N VAL A 661 -7.70 -20.68 -25.67
CA VAL A 661 -6.33 -20.58 -25.12
C VAL A 661 -6.32 -20.12 -23.64
N ASN A 662 -7.24 -19.25 -23.23
CA ASN A 662 -7.38 -18.82 -21.82
C ASN A 662 -7.71 -19.96 -20.86
N ASN A 663 -8.48 -20.94 -21.33
CA ASN A 663 -9.02 -22.00 -20.48
C ASN A 663 -8.03 -23.16 -20.33
N TYR A 664 -6.95 -23.23 -21.13
CA TYR A 664 -5.83 -24.16 -20.88
C TYR A 664 -5.08 -23.82 -19.59
N PHE A 665 -4.96 -22.53 -19.22
CA PHE A 665 -4.40 -22.14 -17.93
C PHE A 665 -5.31 -22.57 -16.76
N LEU A 666 -6.63 -22.48 -16.93
CA LEU A 666 -7.61 -22.99 -15.96
C LEU A 666 -7.58 -24.52 -15.86
N LEU A 667 -7.34 -25.23 -16.97
CA LEU A 667 -7.17 -26.68 -17.01
C LEU A 667 -5.92 -27.12 -16.23
N SER A 668 -4.78 -26.44 -16.46
CA SER A 668 -3.52 -26.67 -15.73
C SER A 668 -3.68 -26.42 -14.23
N LEU A 669 -4.37 -25.34 -13.86
CA LEU A 669 -4.67 -24.99 -12.48
C LEU A 669 -5.55 -26.06 -11.80
N ALA A 670 -6.63 -26.51 -12.47
CA ALA A 670 -7.46 -27.60 -11.97
C ALA A 670 -6.71 -28.96 -11.86
N CYS A 671 -5.65 -29.19 -12.65
CA CYS A 671 -4.78 -30.36 -12.46
C CYS A 671 -3.91 -30.25 -11.20
N ALA A 672 -3.37 -29.06 -10.89
CA ALA A 672 -2.59 -28.83 -9.66
C ALA A 672 -3.49 -28.95 -8.42
N ASP A 673 -4.64 -28.28 -8.45
CA ASP A 673 -5.61 -28.27 -7.36
C ASP A 673 -6.22 -29.67 -7.11
N LEU A 674 -6.34 -30.50 -8.16
CA LEU A 674 -6.73 -31.91 -8.03
C LEU A 674 -5.66 -32.76 -7.32
N ILE A 675 -4.37 -32.54 -7.58
CA ILE A 675 -3.27 -33.25 -6.88
C ILE A 675 -3.27 -32.89 -5.37
N ILE A 676 -3.47 -31.60 -5.05
CA ILE A 676 -3.60 -31.14 -3.67
C ILE A 676 -4.80 -31.79 -2.98
N GLY A 677 -5.95 -31.88 -3.68
CA GLY A 677 -7.15 -32.53 -3.16
C GLY A 677 -7.06 -34.05 -3.01
N THR A 678 -6.35 -34.76 -3.90
CA THR A 678 -6.24 -36.23 -3.83
C THR A 678 -5.12 -36.72 -2.92
N PHE A 679 -3.99 -36.01 -2.83
CA PHE A 679 -2.84 -36.43 -2.02
C PHE A 679 -2.62 -35.53 -0.81
N SER A 680 -2.33 -34.23 -1.02
CA SER A 680 -1.86 -33.35 0.06
C SER A 680 -2.84 -33.22 1.23
N MET A 681 -4.11 -32.89 0.94
CA MET A 681 -5.15 -32.73 1.96
C MET A 681 -5.32 -34.00 2.80
N ASN A 682 -5.32 -35.17 2.16
CA ASN A 682 -5.61 -36.44 2.84
C ASN A 682 -4.43 -36.90 3.71
N LEU A 683 -3.19 -36.78 3.22
CA LEU A 683 -1.99 -37.06 4.01
C LEU A 683 -1.82 -36.09 5.19
N TYR A 684 -2.18 -34.81 5.00
CA TYR A 684 -2.21 -33.84 6.08
C TYR A 684 -3.28 -34.16 7.13
N THR A 685 -4.49 -34.56 6.72
CA THR A 685 -5.51 -35.09 7.64
C THR A 685 -4.99 -36.29 8.43
N THR A 686 -4.36 -37.28 7.78
CA THR A 686 -3.78 -38.44 8.48
C THR A 686 -2.77 -38.01 9.55
N TYR A 687 -1.88 -37.06 9.22
CA TYR A 687 -0.92 -36.50 10.18
C TYR A 687 -1.59 -35.83 11.38
N LEU A 688 -2.61 -34.98 11.15
CA LEU A 688 -3.36 -34.29 12.21
C LEU A 688 -4.15 -35.23 13.15
N LEU A 689 -4.63 -36.36 12.63
CA LEU A 689 -5.42 -37.34 13.39
C LEU A 689 -4.54 -38.28 14.23
N MET A 690 -3.38 -38.68 13.70
CA MET A 690 -2.42 -39.52 14.44
C MET A 690 -1.56 -38.72 15.42
N GLY A 691 -1.30 -37.44 15.15
CA GLY A 691 -0.40 -36.60 15.94
C GLY A 691 1.09 -36.92 15.75
N HIS A 692 1.42 -37.93 14.94
CA HIS A 692 2.77 -38.28 14.53
C HIS A 692 2.77 -38.89 13.11
N TRP A 693 3.89 -38.78 12.41
CA TRP A 693 4.07 -39.35 11.08
C TRP A 693 4.48 -40.82 11.15
N ALA A 694 3.64 -41.72 10.62
CA ALA A 694 3.83 -43.17 10.67
C ALA A 694 4.30 -43.80 9.34
N LEU A 695 4.21 -43.10 8.21
CA LEU A 695 4.45 -43.67 6.87
C LEU A 695 5.95 -43.75 6.46
N GLY A 696 6.87 -43.52 7.40
CA GLY A 696 8.32 -43.55 7.16
C GLY A 696 8.87 -42.27 6.52
N THR A 697 10.19 -42.11 6.56
CA THR A 697 10.90 -40.88 6.14
C THR A 697 10.70 -40.55 4.67
N LEU A 698 10.90 -41.52 3.77
CA LEU A 698 10.76 -41.33 2.32
C LEU A 698 9.36 -40.84 1.92
N ALA A 699 8.30 -41.32 2.60
CA ALA A 699 6.93 -40.89 2.31
C ALA A 699 6.67 -39.44 2.73
N CYS A 700 7.27 -38.97 3.84
CA CYS A 700 7.22 -37.57 4.26
C CYS A 700 7.91 -36.68 3.20
N ASP A 701 9.16 -37.02 2.86
CA ASP A 701 9.98 -36.24 1.95
C ASP A 701 9.35 -36.17 0.52
N LEU A 702 8.74 -37.26 0.04
CA LEU A 702 7.99 -37.31 -1.22
C LEU A 702 6.66 -36.53 -1.18
N TRP A 703 5.91 -36.61 -0.07
CA TRP A 703 4.67 -35.87 0.10
C TRP A 703 4.94 -34.36 0.11
N LEU A 704 5.91 -33.90 0.90
CA LEU A 704 6.30 -32.49 0.94
C LEU A 704 6.77 -32.00 -0.44
N ALA A 705 7.55 -32.80 -1.18
CA ALA A 705 7.95 -32.47 -2.54
C ALA A 705 6.75 -32.36 -3.50
N LEU A 706 5.79 -33.30 -3.45
CA LEU A 706 4.58 -33.25 -4.27
C LEU A 706 3.70 -32.04 -3.94
N ASP A 707 3.48 -31.79 -2.64
CA ASP A 707 2.61 -30.72 -2.14
C ASP A 707 3.14 -29.34 -2.55
N TYR A 708 4.43 -29.08 -2.29
CA TYR A 708 5.03 -27.79 -2.61
C TYR A 708 5.14 -27.57 -4.13
N VAL A 709 5.41 -28.60 -4.94
CA VAL A 709 5.43 -28.46 -6.40
C VAL A 709 4.04 -28.18 -6.96
N ALA A 710 3.01 -28.92 -6.54
CA ALA A 710 1.63 -28.67 -6.98
C ALA A 710 1.12 -27.30 -6.53
N SER A 711 1.38 -26.93 -5.26
CA SER A 711 1.10 -25.62 -4.68
C SER A 711 1.74 -24.49 -5.47
N ASN A 712 3.06 -24.54 -5.70
CA ASN A 712 3.76 -23.49 -6.44
C ASN A 712 3.35 -23.45 -7.92
N ALA A 713 3.01 -24.60 -8.53
CA ALA A 713 2.44 -24.63 -9.87
C ALA A 713 1.07 -23.92 -9.91
N SER A 714 0.22 -24.10 -8.90
CA SER A 714 -1.05 -23.38 -8.75
C SER A 714 -0.84 -21.85 -8.73
N VAL A 715 0.09 -21.36 -7.89
CA VAL A 715 0.49 -19.93 -7.84
C VAL A 715 1.00 -19.42 -9.20
N MET A 716 1.90 -20.16 -9.85
CA MET A 716 2.48 -19.76 -11.13
C MET A 716 1.44 -19.74 -12.26
N ASN A 717 0.46 -20.64 -12.26
CA ASN A 717 -0.66 -20.60 -13.20
C ASN A 717 -1.55 -19.36 -12.96
N LEU A 718 -1.83 -18.95 -11.72
CA LEU A 718 -2.53 -17.69 -11.41
C LEU A 718 -1.76 -16.45 -11.89
N LEU A 719 -0.43 -16.45 -11.75
CA LEU A 719 0.44 -15.40 -12.29
C LEU A 719 0.39 -15.34 -13.84
N LEU A 720 0.43 -16.50 -14.52
CA LEU A 720 0.29 -16.57 -15.99
C LEU A 720 -1.08 -16.10 -16.48
N ILE A 721 -2.16 -16.44 -15.78
CA ILE A 721 -3.51 -15.93 -16.05
C ILE A 721 -3.51 -14.40 -15.96
N SER A 722 -2.87 -13.84 -14.93
CA SER A 722 -2.76 -12.39 -14.73
C SER A 722 -2.00 -11.70 -15.88
N PHE A 723 -0.93 -12.32 -16.39
CA PHE A 723 -0.19 -11.82 -17.56
C PHE A 723 -0.99 -11.89 -18.88
N ASP A 724 -1.63 -13.02 -19.22
CA ASP A 724 -2.46 -13.10 -20.45
C ASP A 724 -3.58 -12.05 -20.42
N ARG A 725 -4.19 -11.84 -19.24
CA ARG A 725 -5.26 -10.84 -19.07
C ARG A 725 -4.72 -9.42 -19.21
N TYR A 726 -3.56 -9.10 -18.64
CA TYR A 726 -2.90 -7.81 -18.85
C TYR A 726 -2.62 -7.53 -20.33
N PHE A 727 -2.06 -8.49 -21.07
CA PHE A 727 -1.77 -8.32 -22.49
C PHE A 727 -3.02 -8.34 -23.39
N SER A 728 -4.04 -9.15 -23.07
CA SER A 728 -5.32 -9.19 -23.80
C SER A 728 -6.18 -7.93 -23.59
N VAL A 729 -6.03 -7.24 -22.45
CA VAL A 729 -6.67 -5.93 -22.22
C VAL A 729 -5.84 -4.83 -22.88
N THR A 730 -4.54 -4.71 -22.59
CA THR A 730 -3.71 -3.60 -23.12
C THR A 730 -3.48 -3.66 -24.63
N ARG A 731 -3.43 -4.85 -25.25
CA ARG A 731 -3.10 -5.03 -26.69
C ARG A 731 -4.15 -5.90 -27.40
N PRO A 732 -5.43 -5.49 -27.45
CA PRO A 732 -6.56 -6.37 -27.75
C PRO A 732 -6.54 -6.93 -29.19
N LEU A 733 -5.92 -6.24 -30.15
CA LEU A 733 -5.78 -6.73 -31.53
C LEU A 733 -4.48 -7.52 -31.72
N SER A 734 -3.33 -6.92 -31.40
CA SER A 734 -2.01 -7.48 -31.71
C SER A 734 -1.58 -8.64 -30.81
N TYR A 735 -2.07 -8.73 -29.57
CA TYR A 735 -1.80 -9.87 -28.70
C TYR A 735 -2.76 -11.04 -28.98
N ARG A 736 -4.08 -10.78 -29.10
CA ARG A 736 -5.06 -11.85 -29.40
C ARG A 736 -4.75 -12.58 -30.71
N ALA A 737 -4.25 -11.88 -31.73
CA ALA A 737 -3.82 -12.49 -32.99
C ALA A 737 -2.53 -13.34 -32.89
N LYS A 738 -1.63 -13.06 -31.92
CA LYS A 738 -0.34 -13.78 -31.76
C LYS A 738 -0.40 -14.97 -30.78
N ARG A 739 -1.58 -15.21 -30.18
CA ARG A 739 -1.79 -16.15 -29.08
C ARG A 739 -2.25 -17.52 -29.59
N THR A 740 -1.32 -18.47 -29.66
CA THR A 740 -1.56 -19.85 -30.11
C THR A 740 -1.60 -20.84 -28.94
N PRO A 741 -2.34 -21.97 -29.05
CA PRO A 741 -2.40 -22.97 -27.97
C PRO A 741 -1.04 -23.61 -27.68
N ARG A 742 -0.19 -23.83 -28.70
CA ARG A 742 1.18 -24.34 -28.53
C ARG A 742 2.02 -23.44 -27.59
N ARG A 743 1.87 -22.12 -27.67
CA ARG A 743 2.58 -21.18 -26.77
C ARG A 743 2.04 -21.23 -25.34
N ALA A 744 0.72 -21.34 -25.16
CA ALA A 744 0.15 -21.47 -23.81
C ALA A 744 0.55 -22.80 -23.15
N ALA A 745 0.56 -23.92 -23.90
CA ALA A 745 1.06 -25.20 -23.41
C ALA A 745 2.54 -25.13 -23.00
N LEU A 746 3.39 -24.44 -23.78
CA LEU A 746 4.79 -24.20 -23.42
C LEU A 746 4.93 -23.32 -22.16
N MET A 747 4.12 -22.26 -22.02
CA MET A 747 4.11 -21.42 -20.81
C MET A 747 3.67 -22.21 -19.56
N ILE A 748 2.69 -23.11 -19.70
CA ILE A 748 2.24 -24.03 -18.65
C ILE A 748 3.38 -25.00 -18.28
N GLY A 749 4.01 -25.63 -19.27
CA GLY A 749 5.14 -26.55 -19.06
C GLY A 749 6.31 -25.88 -18.35
N LEU A 750 6.63 -24.61 -18.69
CA LEU A 750 7.64 -23.82 -17.98
C LEU A 750 7.24 -23.50 -16.54
N ALA A 751 5.96 -23.22 -16.25
CA ALA A 751 5.52 -23.00 -14.87
C ALA A 751 5.70 -24.27 -14.01
N TRP A 752 5.25 -25.42 -14.50
CA TRP A 752 5.46 -26.71 -13.82
C TRP A 752 6.94 -27.07 -13.67
N LEU A 753 7.77 -26.84 -14.70
CA LEU A 753 9.21 -27.09 -14.64
C LEU A 753 9.92 -26.20 -13.60
N VAL A 754 9.58 -24.91 -13.54
CA VAL A 754 10.14 -23.98 -12.55
C VAL A 754 9.72 -24.38 -11.13
N SER A 755 8.44 -24.70 -10.91
CA SER A 755 7.97 -25.18 -9.61
C SER A 755 8.63 -26.49 -9.20
N PHE A 756 8.82 -27.43 -10.12
CA PHE A 756 9.53 -28.69 -9.86
C PHE A 756 11.00 -28.45 -9.48
N VAL A 757 11.76 -27.74 -10.31
CA VAL A 757 13.20 -27.52 -10.13
C VAL A 757 13.52 -26.72 -8.86
N LEU A 758 12.67 -25.78 -8.46
CA LEU A 758 12.87 -24.98 -7.24
C LEU A 758 12.59 -25.77 -5.95
N TRP A 759 11.67 -26.75 -5.98
CA TRP A 759 11.17 -27.39 -4.74
C TRP A 759 11.51 -28.87 -4.62
N ALA A 760 11.31 -29.71 -5.64
CA ALA A 760 11.52 -31.15 -5.48
C ALA A 760 13.00 -31.53 -5.23
N PRO A 761 14.01 -31.01 -5.98
CA PRO A 761 15.41 -31.27 -5.66
C PRO A 761 15.81 -30.69 -4.29
N ALA A 762 15.31 -29.49 -3.96
CA ALA A 762 15.62 -28.81 -2.71
C ALA A 762 15.05 -29.51 -1.48
N ILE A 763 13.91 -30.20 -1.59
CA ILE A 763 13.32 -30.99 -0.50
C ILE A 763 14.01 -32.36 -0.40
N LEU A 764 14.18 -33.08 -1.52
CA LEU A 764 14.64 -34.47 -1.51
C LEU A 764 16.14 -34.62 -1.21
N PHE A 765 16.98 -33.72 -1.74
CA PHE A 765 18.44 -33.85 -1.65
C PHE A 765 19.09 -33.09 -0.46
N TRP A 766 18.33 -32.27 0.28
CA TRP A 766 18.89 -31.44 1.36
C TRP A 766 19.66 -32.23 2.43
N GLN A 767 19.12 -33.38 2.84
CA GLN A 767 19.74 -34.29 3.80
C GLN A 767 21.12 -34.81 3.37
N TYR A 768 21.40 -34.91 2.05
CA TYR A 768 22.71 -35.29 1.53
C TYR A 768 23.68 -34.11 1.39
N LEU A 769 23.17 -32.87 1.35
CA LEU A 769 23.99 -31.65 1.31
C LEU A 769 24.43 -31.18 2.70
N VAL A 770 23.60 -31.43 3.72
CA VAL A 770 23.91 -31.11 5.13
C VAL A 770 24.58 -32.29 5.86
N GLY A 771 24.40 -33.52 5.37
CA GLY A 771 24.98 -34.74 5.93
C GLY A 771 24.18 -35.36 7.08
N GLU A 772 23.31 -34.58 7.74
CA GLU A 772 22.46 -35.02 8.85
C GLU A 772 20.97 -34.72 8.63
N ARG A 773 20.09 -35.57 9.17
CA ARG A 773 18.63 -35.36 9.16
C ARG A 773 18.20 -34.69 10.46
N THR A 774 17.91 -33.39 10.40
CA THR A 774 17.49 -32.57 11.56
C THR A 774 16.03 -32.77 12.01
N VAL A 775 15.23 -33.59 11.30
CA VAL A 775 13.82 -33.85 11.63
C VAL A 775 13.71 -35.08 12.53
N LEU A 776 13.19 -34.89 13.74
CA LEU A 776 12.96 -35.96 14.72
C LEU A 776 12.00 -37.04 14.20
N ALA A 777 12.19 -38.27 14.67
CA ALA A 777 11.29 -39.38 14.39
C ALA A 777 9.85 -39.05 14.87
N GLY A 778 8.87 -39.22 13.97
CA GLY A 778 7.47 -38.90 14.21
C GLY A 778 7.03 -37.49 13.77
N GLN A 779 7.94 -36.60 13.39
CA GLN A 779 7.60 -35.27 12.83
C GLN A 779 7.78 -35.26 11.29
N CYS A 780 7.00 -34.43 10.59
CA CYS A 780 7.14 -34.24 9.13
C CYS A 780 7.05 -32.76 8.74
N TYR A 781 8.20 -32.14 8.44
CA TYR A 781 8.34 -30.77 7.95
C TYR A 781 9.61 -30.60 7.10
N ILE A 782 9.71 -29.52 6.32
CA ILE A 782 10.85 -29.28 5.42
C ILE A 782 12.08 -28.79 6.20
N GLN A 783 13.20 -29.51 6.05
CA GLN A 783 14.47 -29.24 6.71
C GLN A 783 15.06 -27.84 6.42
N PHE A 784 15.12 -27.41 5.16
CA PHE A 784 15.74 -26.12 4.83
C PHE A 784 14.94 -24.91 5.34
N LEU A 785 13.65 -25.08 5.69
CA LEU A 785 12.87 -24.00 6.30
C LEU A 785 13.36 -23.64 7.71
N SER A 786 14.24 -24.46 8.30
CA SER A 786 14.96 -24.15 9.54
C SER A 786 16.14 -23.16 9.35
N GLN A 787 16.53 -22.81 8.12
CA GLN A 787 17.57 -21.80 7.85
C GLN A 787 16.94 -20.45 7.45
N PRO A 788 16.96 -19.41 8.30
CA PRO A 788 16.20 -18.16 8.09
C PRO A 788 16.43 -17.49 6.74
N ILE A 789 17.67 -17.51 6.24
CA ILE A 789 18.06 -16.91 4.94
C ILE A 789 17.35 -17.61 3.77
N ILE A 790 17.32 -18.95 3.77
CA ILE A 790 16.71 -19.74 2.70
C ILE A 790 15.18 -19.66 2.78
N THR A 791 14.61 -19.74 3.98
CA THR A 791 13.17 -19.58 4.20
C THR A 791 12.67 -18.22 3.73
N PHE A 792 13.37 -17.13 4.09
CA PHE A 792 13.04 -15.79 3.62
C PHE A 792 13.14 -15.70 2.09
N GLY A 793 14.24 -16.19 1.49
CA GLY A 793 14.45 -16.18 0.05
C GLY A 793 13.35 -16.95 -0.73
N THR A 794 13.01 -18.15 -0.27
CA THR A 794 11.99 -19.00 -0.89
C THR A 794 10.58 -18.42 -0.72
N ALA A 795 10.20 -17.94 0.48
CA ALA A 795 8.92 -17.26 0.71
C ALA A 795 8.76 -16.00 -0.17
N MET A 796 9.82 -15.18 -0.28
CA MET A 796 9.81 -14.01 -1.16
C MET A 796 9.61 -14.39 -2.63
N ALA A 797 10.30 -15.43 -3.12
CA ALA A 797 10.22 -15.89 -4.51
C ALA A 797 8.88 -16.57 -4.84
N ALA A 798 8.34 -17.37 -3.91
CA ALA A 798 7.17 -18.21 -4.13
C ALA A 798 5.83 -17.49 -3.94
N PHE A 799 5.75 -16.54 -2.99
CA PHE A 799 4.50 -15.87 -2.65
C PHE A 799 4.55 -14.36 -2.86
N TYR A 800 5.44 -13.65 -2.16
CA TYR A 800 5.39 -12.19 -2.11
C TYR A 800 5.71 -11.54 -3.46
N LEU A 801 6.66 -12.07 -4.23
CA LEU A 801 6.97 -11.59 -5.58
C LEU A 801 5.80 -11.85 -6.57
N PRO A 802 5.26 -13.09 -6.72
CA PRO A 802 4.06 -13.34 -7.50
C PRO A 802 2.86 -12.46 -7.11
N VAL A 803 2.54 -12.31 -5.82
CA VAL A 803 1.45 -11.43 -5.35
C VAL A 803 1.71 -9.98 -5.76
N THR A 804 2.92 -9.45 -5.53
CA THR A 804 3.27 -8.07 -5.88
C THR A 804 3.13 -7.83 -7.39
N VAL A 805 3.60 -8.77 -8.22
CA VAL A 805 3.46 -8.69 -9.69
C VAL A 805 1.99 -8.77 -10.09
N MET A 806 1.21 -9.70 -9.54
CA MET A 806 -0.24 -9.78 -9.81
C MET A 806 -0.94 -8.47 -9.45
N CYS A 807 -0.82 -7.98 -8.22
CA CYS A 807 -1.41 -6.71 -7.77
C CYS A 807 -1.03 -5.54 -8.69
N ALA A 808 0.24 -5.43 -9.11
CA ALA A 808 0.69 -4.41 -10.04
C ALA A 808 0.09 -4.55 -11.45
N LEU A 809 -0.07 -5.78 -11.96
CA LEU A 809 -0.75 -6.06 -13.24
C LEU A 809 -2.24 -5.71 -13.16
N TYR A 810 -2.96 -6.14 -12.13
CA TYR A 810 -4.38 -5.84 -11.94
C TYR A 810 -4.66 -4.35 -11.77
N TRP A 811 -3.82 -3.62 -11.03
CA TRP A 811 -3.91 -2.15 -10.93
C TRP A 811 -3.76 -1.48 -12.31
N ARG A 812 -2.85 -1.98 -13.15
CA ARG A 812 -2.70 -1.51 -14.54
C ARG A 812 -3.90 -1.89 -15.42
N ILE A 813 -4.45 -3.10 -15.29
CA ILE A 813 -5.69 -3.52 -15.99
C ILE A 813 -6.84 -2.58 -15.63
N TYR A 814 -7.08 -2.35 -14.34
CA TYR A 814 -8.12 -1.46 -13.85
C TYR A 814 -7.97 -0.05 -14.45
N ARG A 815 -6.78 0.55 -14.33
CA ARG A 815 -6.49 1.88 -14.88
C ARG A 815 -6.70 1.95 -16.40
N GLU A 816 -6.30 0.92 -17.15
CA GLU A 816 -6.51 0.87 -18.61
C GLU A 816 -8.00 0.77 -18.97
N THR A 817 -8.78 -0.05 -18.27
CA THR A 817 -10.23 -0.14 -18.50
C THR A 817 -10.97 1.15 -18.12
N GLU A 818 -10.50 1.86 -17.10
CA GLU A 818 -11.05 3.14 -16.66
C GLU A 818 -10.70 4.29 -17.63
N ASN A 819 -9.48 4.30 -18.20
CA ASN A 819 -9.11 5.22 -19.28
C ASN A 819 -10.05 5.05 -20.48
N ARG A 820 -10.25 3.81 -20.96
CA ARG A 820 -11.12 3.53 -22.11
C ARG A 820 -12.60 3.81 -21.85
N ALA A 821 -13.06 3.65 -20.60
CA ALA A 821 -14.40 4.09 -20.20
C ALA A 821 -14.57 5.60 -20.39
N ARG A 822 -13.56 6.40 -20.03
CA ARG A 822 -13.56 7.87 -20.19
C ARG A 822 -13.45 8.29 -21.65
N GLU A 823 -12.63 7.62 -22.45
CA GLU A 823 -12.56 7.86 -23.91
C GLU A 823 -13.92 7.62 -24.59
N LEU A 824 -14.61 6.53 -24.26
CA LEU A 824 -15.94 6.26 -24.79
C LEU A 824 -17.00 7.26 -24.30
N ALA A 825 -16.95 7.65 -23.01
CA ALA A 825 -17.83 8.69 -22.48
C ALA A 825 -17.59 10.07 -23.14
N ALA A 826 -16.34 10.43 -23.42
CA ALA A 826 -16.00 11.66 -24.13
C ALA A 826 -16.50 11.67 -25.58
N LEU A 827 -16.40 10.53 -26.29
CA LEU A 827 -16.97 10.37 -27.62
C LEU A 827 -18.49 10.49 -27.62
N GLN A 828 -19.18 9.90 -26.63
CA GLN A 828 -20.64 10.00 -26.49
C GLN A 828 -21.11 11.41 -26.09
N GLY A 829 -20.38 12.09 -25.20
CA GLY A 829 -20.64 13.48 -24.82
C GLY A 829 -20.43 14.51 -25.94
N SER A 830 -19.77 14.11 -27.04
CA SER A 830 -19.60 14.95 -28.23
C SER A 830 -20.77 14.88 -29.23
N GLU A 831 -21.74 13.99 -29.05
CA GLU A 831 -22.83 13.76 -30.02
C GLU A 831 -24.22 14.28 -29.57
N THR A 832 -24.33 14.97 -28.42
CA THR A 832 -25.54 15.74 -28.07
C THR A 832 -25.73 16.94 -28.99
N PRO A 833 -26.85 17.05 -29.75
CA PRO A 833 -27.12 18.21 -30.57
C PRO A 833 -27.46 19.41 -29.69
N GLY A 834 -26.69 20.50 -29.80
CA GLY A 834 -27.07 21.78 -29.20
C GLY A 834 -28.34 22.31 -29.85
N LYS A 835 -29.34 22.67 -29.03
CA LYS A 835 -30.43 23.54 -29.48
C LYS A 835 -29.85 24.94 -29.71
N GLY A 836 -29.43 25.22 -30.94
CA GLY A 836 -29.16 26.59 -31.38
C GLY A 836 -30.46 27.40 -31.39
N GLY A 837 -30.41 28.65 -30.94
CA GLY A 837 -31.51 29.61 -31.05
C GLY A 837 -31.23 30.65 -32.15
N GLY A 838 -32.26 31.40 -32.54
CA GLY A 838 -32.13 32.57 -33.42
C GLY A 838 -33.44 32.98 -34.09
N SER A 839 -33.88 34.23 -33.85
CA SER A 839 -35.12 34.89 -34.36
C SER A 839 -36.45 34.19 -33.98
N SER A 840 -37.58 34.88 -33.76
CA SER A 840 -37.95 36.29 -33.49
C SER A 840 -39.30 36.25 -32.71
N SER A 841 -39.94 37.29 -32.18
CA SER A 841 -39.92 38.74 -32.39
C SER A 841 -40.39 39.50 -31.12
N SER A 842 -40.72 40.78 -31.26
CA SER A 842 -41.12 41.76 -30.23
C SER A 842 -42.53 41.60 -29.63
N SER A 843 -42.70 42.27 -28.47
CA SER A 843 -43.94 42.89 -27.94
C SER A 843 -45.01 42.07 -27.19
N GLU A 844 -45.12 42.41 -25.89
CA GLU A 844 -46.32 42.87 -25.17
C GLU A 844 -47.63 42.05 -25.05
N ARG A 845 -47.91 41.71 -23.77
CA ARG A 845 -49.14 42.07 -23.00
C ARG A 845 -50.37 41.15 -23.06
N SER A 846 -51.18 41.29 -21.99
CA SER A 846 -52.57 40.84 -21.78
C SER A 846 -52.81 39.46 -21.14
N GLN A 847 -53.37 39.50 -19.92
CA GLN A 847 -54.29 38.47 -19.39
C GLN A 847 -55.71 38.74 -19.97
N PRO A 848 -56.69 37.85 -19.78
CA PRO A 848 -57.53 37.92 -18.56
C PRO A 848 -57.87 36.55 -17.93
N GLY A 849 -58.71 36.55 -16.89
CA GLY A 849 -59.38 35.36 -16.33
C GLY A 849 -60.57 34.88 -17.19
N ALA A 850 -61.50 34.06 -16.69
CA ALA A 850 -61.83 33.82 -15.28
C ALA A 850 -62.61 32.50 -15.02
N GLU A 851 -62.71 32.12 -13.73
CA GLU A 851 -63.85 31.47 -13.02
C GLU A 851 -64.43 30.09 -13.45
N GLY A 852 -64.97 29.35 -12.46
CA GLY A 852 -65.74 28.12 -12.71
C GLY A 852 -65.65 26.98 -11.66
N SER A 853 -66.04 27.20 -10.41
CA SER A 853 -66.35 26.14 -9.41
C SER A 853 -67.84 25.67 -9.59
N PRO A 854 -68.34 24.54 -9.04
CA PRO A 854 -68.26 24.17 -7.62
C PRO A 854 -68.03 22.67 -7.28
N GLU A 855 -68.02 22.41 -5.98
CA GLU A 855 -67.64 21.18 -5.27
C GLU A 855 -68.77 20.14 -5.12
N THR A 856 -68.43 18.91 -4.71
CA THR A 856 -69.15 18.21 -3.61
C THR A 856 -68.27 17.09 -2.98
N PRO A 857 -68.38 16.79 -1.66
CA PRO A 857 -67.49 15.87 -0.92
C PRO A 857 -68.29 14.62 -0.40
N PRO A 858 -67.89 13.84 0.65
CA PRO A 858 -66.61 13.73 1.40
C PRO A 858 -66.06 12.27 1.54
N GLY A 859 -64.77 12.11 1.95
CA GLY A 859 -64.13 10.76 1.95
C GLY A 859 -62.89 10.47 2.84
N ARG A 860 -62.69 11.17 3.97
CA ARG A 860 -61.73 10.88 5.07
C ARG A 860 -60.27 10.43 4.74
N CYS A 861 -59.37 11.40 4.91
CA CYS A 861 -58.23 11.38 5.87
C CYS A 861 -57.05 10.38 5.70
N CYS A 862 -55.85 10.90 5.37
CA CYS A 862 -54.76 11.03 6.37
C CYS A 862 -53.63 12.00 5.93
N ARG A 863 -52.75 12.36 6.89
CA ARG A 863 -51.92 13.59 6.88
C ARG A 863 -50.59 13.53 6.09
N CYS A 864 -50.22 14.70 5.56
CA CYS A 864 -48.95 15.48 5.64
C CYS A 864 -47.64 14.77 6.12
N CYS A 865 -46.41 15.18 5.72
CA CYS A 865 -45.99 16.48 5.15
C CYS A 865 -44.58 16.48 4.50
N ARG A 866 -44.28 17.59 3.78
CA ARG A 866 -42.96 18.13 3.33
C ARG A 866 -42.21 17.48 2.15
N THR A 867 -41.74 18.38 1.30
CA THR A 867 -40.80 18.24 0.18
C THR A 867 -39.35 18.58 0.63
N PRO A 868 -38.35 18.64 -0.26
CA PRO A 868 -37.89 17.59 -1.17
C PRO A 868 -36.40 17.25 -0.96
N ARG A 869 -35.93 16.08 -1.42
CA ARG A 869 -34.49 15.80 -1.62
C ARG A 869 -34.23 15.23 -3.01
N LEU A 870 -33.31 15.88 -3.72
CA LEU A 870 -32.81 15.43 -5.02
C LEU A 870 -31.76 14.31 -4.86
N LEU A 871 -31.63 13.49 -5.91
CA LEU A 871 -30.61 12.45 -6.13
C LEU A 871 -30.62 11.26 -5.15
N GLN A 872 -31.28 10.17 -5.56
CA GLN A 872 -31.05 8.83 -5.01
C GLN A 872 -30.97 7.76 -6.12
N ALA A 873 -30.06 6.81 -5.92
CA ALA A 873 -29.95 5.48 -6.55
C ALA A 873 -30.25 5.31 -8.05
N TYR A 874 -29.18 5.10 -8.84
CA TYR A 874 -29.21 4.04 -9.85
C TYR A 874 -29.09 2.69 -9.13
N SER A 875 -30.23 2.04 -8.89
CA SER A 875 -30.26 0.65 -8.41
C SER A 875 -29.97 -0.31 -9.56
N TRP A 876 -29.23 -1.39 -9.29
CA TRP A 876 -29.07 -2.49 -10.23
C TRP A 876 -30.17 -3.51 -9.97
N LYS A 877 -31.20 -3.55 -10.82
CA LYS A 877 -31.99 -4.77 -10.99
C LYS A 877 -31.19 -5.75 -11.83
N GLU A 878 -31.34 -7.03 -11.53
CA GLU A 878 -31.02 -8.10 -12.47
C GLU A 878 -32.23 -8.27 -13.40
N GLU A 879 -31.97 -8.42 -14.70
CA GLU A 879 -32.96 -8.81 -15.72
C GLU A 879 -32.57 -10.20 -16.21
N GLU A 880 -33.52 -11.13 -16.19
CA GLU A 880 -33.36 -12.47 -16.75
C GLU A 880 -33.76 -12.46 -18.23
N GLU A 881 -33.02 -13.21 -19.05
CA GLU A 881 -33.33 -13.41 -20.47
C GLU A 881 -34.31 -14.59 -20.60
N GLU A 882 -35.62 -14.32 -20.76
CA GLU A 882 -36.56 -15.30 -21.32
C GLU A 882 -36.54 -15.26 -22.86
N ASP A 883 -36.85 -16.41 -23.48
CA ASP A 883 -36.54 -16.73 -24.88
C ASP A 883 -37.84 -17.13 -25.61
N GLU A 884 -38.62 -16.14 -26.04
CA GLU A 884 -39.84 -16.30 -26.83
C GLU A 884 -39.53 -16.08 -28.32
N GLY A 885 -39.80 -17.09 -29.15
CA GLY A 885 -39.49 -17.08 -30.57
C GLY A 885 -40.73 -17.22 -31.44
N SER A 886 -40.95 -16.26 -32.34
CA SER A 886 -41.82 -16.43 -33.51
C SER A 886 -41.13 -15.87 -34.75
N MET A 887 -41.37 -16.49 -35.91
CA MET A 887 -40.66 -16.21 -37.16
C MET A 887 -41.61 -16.19 -38.34
N GLU A 888 -41.83 -15.00 -38.88
CA GLU A 888 -42.31 -14.75 -40.23
C GLU A 888 -41.64 -13.49 -40.79
N SER A 889 -41.60 -13.24 -42.09
CA SER A 889 -41.31 -14.10 -43.24
C SER A 889 -41.12 -13.13 -44.42
N LEU A 890 -40.21 -13.42 -45.36
CA LEU A 890 -40.20 -12.87 -46.72
C LEU A 890 -39.04 -13.53 -47.48
N THR A 891 -39.32 -14.08 -48.66
CA THR A 891 -38.49 -15.13 -49.27
C THR A 891 -37.79 -14.70 -50.57
N SER A 892 -36.63 -15.32 -50.80
CA SER A 892 -36.08 -15.73 -52.11
C SER A 892 -36.07 -14.73 -53.28
N SER A 893 -34.87 -14.40 -53.74
CA SER A 893 -34.39 -14.98 -55.01
C SER A 893 -32.88 -15.23 -54.94
N GLU A 894 -32.40 -16.20 -55.70
CA GLU A 894 -30.99 -16.64 -55.70
C GLU A 894 -30.22 -16.10 -56.91
N GLY A 895 -28.89 -16.08 -56.80
CA GLY A 895 -27.97 -15.69 -57.87
C GLY A 895 -26.53 -15.97 -57.42
N GLU A 896 -25.86 -16.93 -58.06
CA GLU A 896 -24.58 -17.49 -57.61
C GLU A 896 -23.34 -16.85 -58.26
N GLU A 897 -22.20 -16.98 -57.54
CA GLU A 897 -20.81 -16.99 -58.04
C GLU A 897 -20.24 -15.72 -58.74
N PRO A 898 -18.90 -15.56 -58.80
CA PRO A 898 -17.90 -15.81 -57.75
C PRO A 898 -17.06 -14.54 -57.44
N GLY A 899 -16.40 -14.51 -56.27
CA GLY A 899 -15.72 -13.31 -55.76
C GLY A 899 -14.22 -13.17 -56.09
N SER A 900 -13.70 -11.94 -55.93
CA SER A 900 -12.25 -11.66 -55.81
C SER A 900 -11.95 -10.29 -55.18
N GLU A 901 -11.56 -10.26 -53.91
CA GLU A 901 -10.72 -9.20 -53.31
C GLU A 901 -9.51 -9.87 -52.63
N VAL A 902 -8.29 -9.72 -53.17
CA VAL A 902 -7.38 -8.56 -53.01
C VAL A 902 -6.79 -8.49 -51.59
N VAL A 903 -5.56 -8.99 -51.46
CA VAL A 903 -4.76 -8.93 -50.22
C VAL A 903 -4.01 -7.61 -50.15
N ILE A 904 -4.44 -6.71 -49.26
CA ILE A 904 -3.70 -5.48 -48.96
C ILE A 904 -2.59 -5.77 -47.94
N LYS A 905 -1.34 -5.88 -48.40
CA LYS A 905 -0.13 -5.70 -47.58
C LYS A 905 0.39 -4.27 -47.76
N MET A 906 0.72 -3.60 -46.66
CA MET A 906 1.62 -2.44 -46.70
C MET A 906 3.09 -2.91 -46.62
N PRO A 907 4.02 -2.23 -47.32
CA PRO A 907 5.39 -2.71 -47.52
C PRO A 907 6.37 -2.29 -46.40
N MET A 908 7.59 -2.81 -46.50
CA MET A 908 8.79 -2.15 -45.97
C MET A 908 9.76 -1.84 -47.10
N VAL A 909 10.53 -0.77 -46.90
CA VAL A 909 11.70 -0.26 -47.65
C VAL A 909 12.93 -1.07 -47.17
N ASP A 910 14.03 -1.36 -47.90
CA ASP A 910 14.80 -0.76 -49.03
C ASP A 910 15.63 -1.90 -49.73
N PRO A 911 16.53 -1.69 -50.73
CA PRO A 911 16.76 -0.56 -51.65
C PRO A 911 16.90 -1.00 -53.16
N GLU A 912 17.50 -0.12 -53.97
CA GLU A 912 17.64 -0.09 -55.45
C GLU A 912 18.46 -1.20 -56.14
N ALA A 913 18.14 -1.50 -57.42
CA ALA A 913 19.13 -1.65 -58.51
C ALA A 913 18.51 -1.69 -59.94
N GLN A 914 18.94 -0.75 -60.80
CA GLN A 914 19.05 -0.83 -62.29
C GLN A 914 17.79 -0.99 -63.18
N ALA A 915 17.96 -0.75 -64.49
CA ALA A 915 16.95 -0.52 -65.54
C ALA A 915 17.51 -0.99 -66.93
N PRO A 916 17.02 -0.60 -68.14
CA PRO A 916 15.72 -0.04 -68.57
C PRO A 916 15.12 -0.71 -69.86
N ALA A 917 14.09 -0.06 -70.43
CA ALA A 917 13.78 0.09 -71.87
C ALA A 917 12.94 -0.96 -72.66
N LYS A 918 11.77 -0.51 -73.16
CA LYS A 918 11.57 -0.13 -74.58
C LYS A 918 10.36 0.82 -74.76
N GLN A 919 10.15 1.35 -75.98
CA GLN A 919 9.31 2.54 -76.27
C GLN A 919 8.14 2.25 -77.26
N PRO A 920 7.23 3.22 -77.57
CA PRO A 920 5.84 2.95 -78.02
C PRO A 920 5.65 2.95 -79.56
N PRO A 921 4.39 2.95 -80.07
CA PRO A 921 3.84 4.25 -80.52
C PRO A 921 2.31 4.50 -80.39
N ARG A 922 1.98 5.80 -80.21
CA ARG A 922 0.84 6.62 -80.72
C ARG A 922 -0.47 5.97 -81.22
N SER A 923 -1.61 6.51 -80.74
CA SER A 923 -2.62 7.21 -81.59
C SER A 923 -3.61 8.06 -80.75
N SER A 924 -4.27 9.05 -81.37
CA SER A 924 -5.29 9.95 -80.79
C SER A 924 -6.22 10.45 -81.93
N PRO A 925 -7.16 11.39 -81.72
CA PRO A 925 -8.45 11.22 -81.03
C PRO A 925 -9.67 11.60 -81.93
N ASN A 926 -10.90 11.33 -81.47
CA ASN A 926 -12.22 11.99 -81.77
C ASN A 926 -13.36 11.04 -81.30
N THR A 927 -14.64 11.41 -81.13
CA THR A 927 -15.43 12.57 -81.61
C THR A 927 -16.49 13.01 -80.56
N VAL A 928 -17.07 14.21 -80.70
CA VAL A 928 -18.07 14.82 -79.80
C VAL A 928 -19.51 14.75 -80.35
N LYS A 929 -20.53 14.57 -79.50
CA LYS A 929 -21.85 15.25 -79.58
C LYS A 929 -22.75 15.10 -78.33
N ARG A 930 -23.72 16.01 -78.19
CA ARG A 930 -24.71 16.20 -77.10
C ARG A 930 -26.10 16.32 -77.77
N PRO A 931 -27.25 16.08 -77.09
CA PRO A 931 -27.99 17.18 -76.47
C PRO A 931 -28.73 16.79 -75.15
N THR A 932 -29.83 17.47 -74.78
CA THR A 932 -30.33 17.63 -73.40
C THR A 932 -31.82 17.30 -73.19
N ARG A 933 -32.24 16.95 -71.95
CA ARG A 933 -33.40 17.59 -71.28
C ARG A 933 -33.61 17.28 -69.77
N LYS A 934 -33.99 18.34 -69.05
CA LYS A 934 -34.84 18.45 -67.82
C LYS A 934 -34.95 17.27 -66.82
N GLY A 935 -34.14 17.33 -65.76
CA GLY A 935 -34.55 17.76 -64.40
C GLY A 935 -35.74 17.12 -63.66
N ARG A 936 -35.46 16.61 -62.45
CA ARG A 936 -36.35 16.69 -61.26
C ARG A 936 -35.55 16.60 -59.97
N GLU A 937 -35.45 17.69 -59.21
CA GLU A 937 -34.87 17.65 -57.87
C GLU A 937 -35.81 16.96 -56.89
N ARG A 938 -35.26 16.14 -55.99
CA ARG A 938 -35.92 15.70 -54.76
C ARG A 938 -34.91 15.77 -53.62
N ALA A 939 -35.24 16.52 -52.58
CA ALA A 939 -34.34 16.78 -51.46
C ALA A 939 -33.95 15.46 -50.75
N GLY A 940 -32.66 15.12 -50.82
CA GLY A 940 -32.10 13.99 -50.08
C GLY A 940 -32.12 14.29 -48.57
N LYS A 941 -32.98 13.61 -47.81
CA LYS A 941 -32.93 13.64 -46.34
C LYS A 941 -31.55 13.16 -45.89
N GLY A 942 -30.77 14.05 -45.28
CA GLY A 942 -29.40 13.75 -44.87
C GLY A 942 -29.34 12.51 -43.97
N GLN A 943 -28.57 11.50 -44.38
CA GLN A 943 -28.33 10.32 -43.55
C GLN A 943 -27.50 10.72 -42.32
N LYS A 944 -28.13 10.69 -41.14
CA LYS A 944 -27.41 10.78 -39.86
C LYS A 944 -26.33 9.68 -39.77
N PRO A 945 -25.22 9.89 -39.04
CA PRO A 945 -24.08 8.98 -39.00
C PRO A 945 -24.32 7.70 -38.17
N ARG A 946 -25.34 6.89 -38.53
CA ARG A 946 -25.73 5.63 -37.87
C ARG A 946 -24.53 4.70 -37.61
N GLY A 947 -23.55 4.66 -38.51
CA GLY A 947 -22.34 3.85 -38.35
C GLY A 947 -21.46 4.26 -37.16
N LYS A 948 -21.39 5.55 -36.80
CA LYS A 948 -20.64 6.00 -35.60
C LYS A 948 -21.37 5.59 -34.33
N GLU A 949 -22.68 5.80 -34.28
CA GLU A 949 -23.53 5.45 -33.13
C GLU A 949 -23.52 3.93 -32.87
N GLN A 950 -23.64 3.10 -33.93
CA GLN A 950 -23.53 1.65 -33.83
C GLN A 950 -22.13 1.20 -33.40
N LEU A 951 -21.05 1.83 -33.92
CA LEU A 951 -19.68 1.53 -33.50
C LEU A 951 -19.45 1.90 -32.03
N ALA A 952 -19.98 3.04 -31.57
CA ALA A 952 -19.93 3.46 -30.16
C ALA A 952 -20.67 2.45 -29.27
N LYS A 953 -21.93 2.11 -29.59
CA LYS A 953 -22.72 1.09 -28.87
C LYS A 953 -21.99 -0.26 -28.81
N ARG A 954 -21.40 -0.73 -29.92
CA ARG A 954 -20.61 -1.97 -29.99
C ARG A 954 -19.34 -1.91 -29.12
N LYS A 955 -18.62 -0.78 -29.11
CA LYS A 955 -17.46 -0.57 -28.22
C LYS A 955 -17.87 -0.56 -26.75
N THR A 956 -18.92 0.18 -26.38
CA THR A 956 -19.43 0.26 -25.00
C THR A 956 -19.89 -1.11 -24.49
N PHE A 957 -20.59 -1.91 -25.30
CA PHE A 957 -20.95 -3.29 -24.94
C PHE A 957 -19.70 -4.17 -24.71
N SER A 958 -18.67 -4.03 -25.55
CA SER A 958 -17.40 -4.75 -25.35
C SER A 958 -16.68 -4.34 -24.06
N LEU A 959 -16.71 -3.04 -23.72
CA LEU A 959 -16.13 -2.51 -22.48
C LEU A 959 -16.88 -3.02 -21.24
N VAL A 960 -18.22 -3.08 -21.27
CA VAL A 960 -19.03 -3.66 -20.18
C VAL A 960 -18.67 -5.13 -19.97
N LYS A 961 -18.51 -5.91 -21.06
CA LYS A 961 -18.08 -7.31 -21.00
C LYS A 961 -16.66 -7.47 -20.45
N GLU A 962 -15.73 -6.60 -20.84
CA GLU A 962 -14.35 -6.59 -20.30
C GLU A 962 -14.31 -6.12 -18.83
N LYS A 963 -15.15 -5.17 -18.41
CA LYS A 963 -15.25 -4.72 -17.01
C LYS A 963 -15.88 -5.78 -16.09
N LYS A 964 -16.88 -6.53 -16.57
CA LYS A 964 -17.42 -7.73 -15.87
C LYS A 964 -16.34 -8.80 -15.72
N ALA A 965 -15.57 -9.07 -16.78
CA ALA A 965 -14.46 -10.02 -16.77
C ALA A 965 -13.26 -9.58 -15.89
N ALA A 966 -13.02 -8.28 -15.73
CA ALA A 966 -11.99 -7.77 -14.83
C ALA A 966 -12.41 -7.94 -13.35
N ARG A 967 -13.66 -7.59 -13.01
CA ARG A 967 -14.20 -7.70 -11.64
C ARG A 967 -14.15 -9.15 -11.12
N THR A 968 -14.46 -10.12 -11.98
CA THR A 968 -14.41 -11.55 -11.65
C THR A 968 -12.98 -12.04 -11.38
N LEU A 969 -12.02 -11.61 -12.20
CA LEU A 969 -10.60 -11.96 -12.00
C LEU A 969 -10.01 -11.31 -10.74
N SER A 970 -10.43 -10.08 -10.38
CA SER A 970 -10.06 -9.45 -9.11
C SER A 970 -10.59 -10.20 -7.88
N ALA A 971 -11.74 -10.89 -7.98
CA ALA A 971 -12.25 -11.73 -6.89
C ALA A 971 -11.38 -12.97 -6.66
N ILE A 972 -10.89 -13.60 -7.73
CA ILE A 972 -9.94 -14.73 -7.65
C ILE A 972 -8.64 -14.30 -6.97
N LEU A 973 -8.07 -13.14 -7.38
CA LEU A 973 -6.87 -12.61 -6.73
C LEU A 973 -7.09 -12.32 -5.25
N LEU A 974 -8.24 -11.75 -4.88
CA LEU A 974 -8.55 -11.45 -3.47
C LEU A 974 -8.70 -12.74 -2.64
N ALA A 975 -9.38 -13.76 -3.17
CA ALA A 975 -9.50 -15.06 -2.51
C ALA A 975 -8.13 -15.72 -2.30
N PHE A 976 -7.26 -15.70 -3.32
CA PHE A 976 -5.89 -16.20 -3.23
C PHE A 976 -5.07 -15.47 -2.16
N ILE A 977 -5.10 -14.13 -2.14
CA ILE A 977 -4.37 -13.34 -1.13
C ILE A 977 -4.89 -13.67 0.28
N LEU A 978 -6.21 -13.71 0.49
CA LEU A 978 -6.79 -13.98 1.81
C LEU A 978 -6.49 -15.40 2.33
N THR A 979 -6.42 -16.39 1.43
CA THR A 979 -6.13 -17.79 1.81
C THR A 979 -4.66 -18.05 2.08
N TRP A 980 -3.75 -17.48 1.30
CA TRP A 980 -2.30 -17.75 1.38
C TRP A 980 -1.53 -16.84 2.34
N THR A 981 -2.00 -15.61 2.59
CA THR A 981 -1.25 -14.64 3.40
C THR A 981 -0.99 -15.10 4.83
N PRO A 982 -1.96 -15.66 5.59
CA PRO A 982 -1.73 -16.02 7.00
C PRO A 982 -0.62 -17.05 7.18
N TYR A 983 -0.59 -18.10 6.36
CA TYR A 983 0.47 -19.11 6.39
C TYR A 983 1.84 -18.51 6.06
N ASN A 984 1.94 -17.72 4.99
CA ASN A 984 3.21 -17.11 4.59
C ASN A 984 3.74 -16.10 5.61
N ILE A 985 2.85 -15.39 6.34
CA ILE A 985 3.25 -14.57 7.49
C ILE A 985 3.78 -15.45 8.63
N MET A 986 3.10 -16.55 8.98
CA MET A 986 3.58 -17.43 10.06
C MET A 986 4.91 -18.11 9.73
N VAL A 987 5.13 -18.51 8.47
CA VAL A 987 6.44 -19.01 8.00
C VAL A 987 7.54 -17.95 8.21
N LEU A 988 7.29 -16.68 7.87
CA LEU A 988 8.23 -15.58 8.15
C LEU A 988 8.39 -15.25 9.65
N VAL A 989 7.41 -15.53 10.51
CA VAL A 989 7.56 -15.37 11.96
C VAL A 989 8.40 -16.51 12.54
N SER A 990 8.15 -17.75 12.11
CA SER A 990 8.87 -18.95 12.58
C SER A 990 10.37 -18.94 12.28
N THR A 991 10.85 -18.17 11.29
CA THR A 991 12.29 -17.99 11.05
C THR A 991 13.00 -17.16 12.12
N PHE A 992 12.27 -16.33 12.85
CA PHE A 992 12.83 -15.43 13.87
C PHE A 992 12.43 -15.79 15.30
N CYS A 993 11.37 -16.60 15.48
CA CYS A 993 10.98 -17.18 16.76
C CYS A 993 10.27 -18.52 16.54
N LYS A 994 10.86 -19.62 16.99
CA LYS A 994 10.34 -20.98 16.78
C LYS A 994 9.04 -21.23 17.55
N ASP A 995 8.96 -20.73 18.78
CA ASP A 995 7.90 -21.05 19.74
C ASP A 995 6.77 -19.99 19.77
N CYS A 996 6.87 -18.93 18.97
CA CYS A 996 5.90 -17.82 18.96
C CYS A 996 4.57 -18.13 18.22
N VAL A 997 4.47 -19.29 17.54
CA VAL A 997 3.27 -19.67 16.78
C VAL A 997 2.68 -20.95 17.38
N PRO A 998 1.53 -20.90 18.08
CA PRO A 998 0.90 -22.10 18.62
C PRO A 998 0.43 -23.03 17.50
N GLU A 999 0.54 -24.34 17.72
CA GLU A 999 0.27 -25.39 16.72
C GLU A 999 -1.12 -25.26 16.07
N THR A 1000 -2.13 -24.84 16.83
CA THR A 1000 -3.50 -24.64 16.34
C THR A 1000 -3.63 -23.53 15.30
N LEU A 1001 -2.79 -22.49 15.36
CA LEU A 1001 -2.71 -21.47 14.29
C LEU A 1001 -1.95 -22.01 13.07
N TRP A 1002 -0.90 -22.82 13.28
CA TRP A 1002 -0.17 -23.47 12.20
C TRP A 1002 -1.07 -24.44 11.40
N GLU A 1003 -1.82 -25.32 12.09
CA GLU A 1003 -2.85 -26.19 11.51
C GLU A 1003 -3.86 -25.39 10.68
N LEU A 1004 -4.40 -24.31 11.25
CA LEU A 1004 -5.41 -23.46 10.60
C LEU A 1004 -4.86 -22.75 9.35
N GLY A 1005 -3.63 -22.24 9.39
CA GLY A 1005 -3.01 -21.58 8.24
C GLY A 1005 -2.70 -22.52 7.07
N TYR A 1006 -2.26 -23.75 7.37
CA TYR A 1006 -2.02 -24.77 6.36
C TYR A 1006 -3.34 -25.18 5.67
N TRP A 1007 -4.40 -25.42 6.45
CA TRP A 1007 -5.74 -25.68 5.91
C TRP A 1007 -6.29 -24.51 5.10
N LEU A 1008 -6.03 -23.27 5.51
CA LEU A 1008 -6.49 -22.09 4.78
C LEU A 1008 -5.85 -21.99 3.37
N CYS A 1009 -4.59 -22.41 3.21
CA CYS A 1009 -3.96 -22.51 1.89
C CYS A 1009 -4.64 -23.58 1.02
N TYR A 1010 -4.97 -24.75 1.60
CA TYR A 1010 -5.68 -25.81 0.91
C TYR A 1010 -7.11 -25.40 0.47
N VAL A 1011 -7.83 -24.57 1.24
CA VAL A 1011 -9.16 -24.03 0.89
C VAL A 1011 -9.15 -23.23 -0.43
N ASN A 1012 -8.03 -22.64 -0.84
CA ASN A 1012 -7.87 -21.97 -2.14
C ASN A 1012 -8.23 -22.90 -3.32
N SER A 1013 -7.76 -24.15 -3.27
CA SER A 1013 -7.99 -25.18 -4.30
C SER A 1013 -9.47 -25.60 -4.39
N THR A 1014 -10.23 -25.46 -3.30
CA THR A 1014 -11.68 -25.69 -3.24
C THR A 1014 -12.47 -24.52 -3.84
N ILE A 1015 -12.00 -23.28 -3.65
CA ILE A 1015 -12.66 -22.06 -4.14
C ILE A 1015 -12.54 -21.90 -5.66
N ASN A 1016 -11.42 -22.33 -6.26
CA ASN A 1016 -11.12 -22.13 -7.67
C ASN A 1016 -12.24 -22.58 -8.66
N PRO A 1017 -12.79 -23.81 -8.57
CA PRO A 1017 -13.92 -24.24 -9.41
C PRO A 1017 -15.17 -23.35 -9.27
N MET A 1018 -15.50 -22.92 -8.05
CA MET A 1018 -16.66 -22.05 -7.79
C MET A 1018 -16.47 -20.68 -8.44
N CYS A 1019 -15.25 -20.13 -8.39
CA CYS A 1019 -14.93 -18.94 -9.17
C CYS A 1019 -15.16 -19.17 -10.66
N TYR A 1020 -14.68 -20.25 -11.28
CA TYR A 1020 -14.85 -20.45 -12.73
C TYR A 1020 -16.32 -20.53 -13.16
N ALA A 1021 -17.17 -21.17 -12.36
CA ALA A 1021 -18.62 -21.23 -12.58
C ALA A 1021 -19.27 -19.84 -12.45
N LEU A 1022 -18.96 -19.06 -11.41
CA LEU A 1022 -19.48 -17.69 -11.25
C LEU A 1022 -19.00 -16.75 -12.37
N CYS A 1023 -17.79 -16.97 -12.89
CA CYS A 1023 -17.11 -16.05 -13.80
C CYS A 1023 -17.39 -16.29 -15.29
N ASN A 1024 -17.98 -17.42 -15.68
CA ASN A 1024 -18.26 -17.74 -17.09
C ASN A 1024 -19.57 -18.55 -17.28
N LYS A 1025 -20.56 -17.95 -17.98
CA LYS A 1025 -21.86 -18.57 -18.33
C LYS A 1025 -21.67 -19.98 -18.94
N ALA A 1026 -20.70 -20.17 -19.84
CA ALA A 1026 -20.46 -21.48 -20.47
C ALA A 1026 -19.91 -22.55 -19.50
N PHE A 1027 -19.10 -22.19 -18.48
CA PHE A 1027 -18.72 -23.14 -17.43
C PHE A 1027 -19.91 -23.45 -16.53
N ARG A 1028 -20.64 -22.43 -16.07
CA ARG A 1028 -21.82 -22.57 -15.20
C ARG A 1028 -22.89 -23.47 -15.81
N ASP A 1029 -23.18 -23.27 -17.09
CA ASP A 1029 -24.26 -23.98 -17.76
C ASP A 1029 -23.82 -25.43 -18.08
N THR A 1030 -22.52 -25.67 -18.33
CA THR A 1030 -21.94 -27.02 -18.40
C THR A 1030 -21.94 -27.71 -17.02
N PHE A 1031 -21.60 -27.00 -15.93
CA PHE A 1031 -21.66 -27.51 -14.56
C PHE A 1031 -23.09 -27.89 -14.16
N ARG A 1032 -24.08 -27.03 -14.43
CA ARG A 1032 -25.50 -27.32 -14.22
C ARG A 1032 -25.95 -28.55 -15.01
N LEU A 1033 -25.52 -28.69 -16.27
CA LEU A 1033 -25.85 -29.85 -17.10
C LEU A 1033 -25.28 -31.17 -16.55
N LEU A 1034 -24.03 -31.14 -16.07
CA LEU A 1034 -23.35 -32.29 -15.47
C LEU A 1034 -23.97 -32.67 -14.12
N LEU A 1035 -24.16 -31.71 -13.23
CA LEU A 1035 -24.72 -31.93 -11.88
C LEU A 1035 -26.20 -32.37 -11.90
N LEU A 1036 -26.99 -31.90 -12.88
CA LEU A 1036 -28.38 -32.30 -13.05
C LEU A 1036 -28.55 -33.57 -13.92
N CYS A 1037 -27.46 -34.21 -14.33
CA CYS A 1037 -27.42 -35.44 -15.13
C CYS A 1037 -28.28 -35.44 -16.42
N ARG A 1038 -28.64 -34.26 -16.96
CA ARG A 1038 -29.51 -34.13 -18.16
C ARG A 1038 -28.72 -34.38 -19.44
N TRP A 1039 -28.29 -35.62 -19.63
CA TRP A 1039 -27.38 -36.07 -20.71
C TRP A 1039 -28.05 -36.20 -22.09
N ASP A 1040 -28.88 -35.22 -22.48
CA ASP A 1040 -29.62 -35.27 -23.74
C ASP A 1040 -28.68 -35.18 -24.96
N LYS A 1041 -28.49 -36.33 -25.62
CA LYS A 1041 -27.69 -36.50 -26.83
C LYS A 1041 -28.19 -35.66 -28.02
N ARG A 1042 -29.42 -35.13 -27.99
CA ARG A 1042 -30.03 -34.37 -29.10
C ARG A 1042 -29.53 -32.92 -29.19
N ARG A 1043 -29.26 -32.23 -28.07
CA ARG A 1043 -28.74 -30.83 -28.11
C ARG A 1043 -27.32 -30.72 -28.67
N TRP A 1044 -26.47 -31.74 -28.46
CA TRP A 1044 -25.05 -31.70 -28.86
C TRP A 1044 -24.78 -31.59 -30.37
N ARG A 1045 -25.77 -31.90 -31.24
CA ARG A 1045 -25.66 -31.69 -32.69
C ARG A 1045 -26.02 -30.26 -33.15
N LYS A 1046 -26.58 -29.41 -32.28
CA LYS A 1046 -27.06 -28.06 -32.61
C LYS A 1046 -26.14 -26.92 -32.14
N ILE A 1047 -24.92 -27.20 -31.67
CA ILE A 1047 -23.88 -26.17 -31.48
C ILE A 1047 -23.26 -25.85 -32.86
N PRO A 1048 -23.30 -24.60 -33.37
CA PRO A 1048 -22.81 -24.29 -34.71
C PRO A 1048 -21.30 -24.57 -34.86
N LYS A 1049 -20.93 -25.47 -35.78
CA LYS A 1049 -19.57 -25.49 -36.32
C LYS A 1049 -19.33 -24.14 -37.01
N ARG A 1050 -18.20 -23.49 -36.74
CA ARG A 1050 -17.85 -22.23 -37.40
C ARG A 1050 -17.83 -22.41 -38.92
N PRO A 1051 -18.41 -21.50 -39.71
CA PRO A 1051 -18.10 -21.44 -41.14
C PRO A 1051 -16.61 -21.09 -41.30
N GLY A 1052 -15.91 -21.80 -42.17
CA GLY A 1052 -14.46 -21.59 -42.42
C GLY A 1052 -13.54 -22.76 -42.06
N SER A 1053 -13.86 -23.98 -42.51
CA SER A 1053 -12.86 -25.05 -42.68
C SER A 1053 -13.21 -25.93 -43.89
N VAL A 1054 -12.74 -25.53 -45.08
CA VAL A 1054 -12.85 -26.36 -46.28
C VAL A 1054 -11.91 -27.56 -46.12
N HIS A 1055 -12.46 -28.74 -45.84
CA HIS A 1055 -11.74 -29.99 -46.07
C HIS A 1055 -11.86 -30.34 -47.55
N ARG A 1056 -10.74 -30.24 -48.27
CA ARG A 1056 -10.59 -30.95 -49.54
C ARG A 1056 -10.57 -32.45 -49.24
N THR A 1057 -11.61 -33.17 -49.64
CA THR A 1057 -11.53 -34.62 -49.83
C THR A 1057 -10.55 -34.90 -50.98
N PRO A 1058 -9.65 -35.89 -50.86
CA PRO A 1058 -8.97 -36.44 -52.02
C PRO A 1058 -9.95 -37.26 -52.85
N SER A 1059 -9.80 -37.23 -54.16
CA SER A 1059 -10.54 -38.13 -55.05
C SER A 1059 -10.10 -39.58 -54.85
N ARG A 1060 -11.07 -40.49 -54.89
CA ARG A 1060 -10.88 -41.86 -55.34
C ARG A 1060 -11.84 -42.11 -56.50
N GLN A 1061 -11.39 -42.90 -57.46
CA GLN A 1061 -12.19 -43.39 -58.58
C GLN A 1061 -12.93 -44.67 -58.16
N CYS A 1062 -13.90 -45.08 -58.99
CA CYS A 1062 -14.89 -46.13 -58.75
C CYS A 1062 -15.98 -45.70 -57.76
#